data_AF-A0AAT9F8I8-F1
#
_entry.id   AF-A0AAT9F8I8-F1
#
_cell.length_a   1.000
_cell.length_b   1.000
_cell.length_c   1.000
_cell.angle_alpha   90.00
_cell.angle_beta   90.00
_cell.angle_gamma   90.00
#
_symmetry.space_group_name_H-M   'P 1'
#
loop_
_entity.id
_entity.type
_entity.pdbx_description
1 polymer ?
#
loop_
_entity_poly.entity_id
_entity_poly.type
_entity_poly.pdbx_seq_one_letter_code
_entity_poly.pdbx_strand_id
1 'polypeptide(L)'
;MKLKSKILLNLSFASTLAPFLVVSCANNRKNYDLGLSTDPINSLNYIKYPSVNKILPTLVEPPLKAGPNETIKRISNIPQISLGTYQTDGEGTLDSYLESNSNPENSGTFYRLDDFGSAPGNINTDQTEYHALNSVITPTNKFLSTNVLLNEGQSKWSNGDPVTADDYIDAMHYIFDLSTGSQKVTTMLQRKFKSSSEMIEVQQRYIQKHNVAYANPFAYPPLKKVNGKWEYDVFNPTYQPWASQVPGDDAEVEAIKKTALNLGFYSGRMYWNLDNKTVLSSIPYSPDFDFEAEETILMLPNPEYSTTKHTETELQTIPQRIATRVRKYPYFDPKQTPSDAFKELVRESRELKHKLGSISYDETDPKPYIEAVNKLYVNLLAAGQNTVDNDEVLRLQPKKFMRNRVLALDEYTLRIAYDDYQPTNIHGTYSDVNSILTPINRRFVESIGGINEFGLKKENFLTNGAFTIEDLVLGPQGFILLKKNNQYYSASKTISNYIKLYFSNDPNINSAMFEDGYISATKIPPVLQWKYWTNTKNRPFMNKSNGYGTIAFAFNLDKETNGNSIVNDNNLRSAIYYAINRNELLNIVGWSSSFPVITWTAFGQAASSFGDAVEAGFEHDFMFAKYGQFTTKDLNNKPFVFMSEKDKQNAQKYKWGTPVPVQNYTHLDHIAKSMKFETVDRTDKGFHLDVAQGFMDAFKKEHPELKNVTLRMITNSTDEQKNAGIALKDFMRKAFGDYINIEIKNLPENVYEDWRTTGQYDLIYRNFDAFGSDIYSYIRVFLKPDGIDTKSQKTTGFRNNPSGSWTYHKYFSGLGYSRDENNKLVIAKKEDQDKIEELKARLRIASNPNGPKVWEKIVDLSLMHNDEDINDYTKRHMKFLTSQFTPEEKAEGWTEVNAFAVIAGFEKIVRETAPVIPLMEVDTYWEISRVNGASSLFTYALQYAYDVLNPPRPGLPTIIK
;
A
#
# COMPACT_ATOMS: atom_id res chain seq x y z
N MET A 1 -73.01 13.96 8.55
CA MET A 1 -73.21 14.10 10.01
C MET A 1 -71.93 13.63 10.71
N LYS A 2 -71.21 14.59 11.31
CA LYS A 2 -69.96 14.52 12.12
C LYS A 2 -68.70 13.83 11.55
N LEU A 3 -67.81 14.67 11.02
CA LEU A 3 -66.36 14.48 10.87
C LEU A 3 -65.69 14.32 12.26
N LYS A 4 -64.65 13.48 12.35
CA LYS A 4 -63.59 13.57 13.37
C LYS A 4 -62.27 13.88 12.67
N SER A 5 -61.68 15.04 12.99
CA SER A 5 -60.36 15.46 12.54
C SER A 5 -59.27 15.08 13.55
N LYS A 6 -58.08 14.85 13.00
CA LYS A 6 -56.79 14.67 13.67
C LYS A 6 -56.41 15.87 14.53
N ILE A 7 -55.72 15.61 15.65
CA ILE A 7 -54.65 16.47 16.19
C ILE A 7 -53.48 15.54 16.56
N LEU A 8 -52.32 15.79 15.93
CA LEU A 8 -51.01 15.28 16.33
C LEU A 8 -50.54 16.04 17.58
N LEU A 9 -49.96 15.32 18.55
CA LEU A 9 -49.07 15.92 19.53
C LEU A 9 -47.79 15.06 19.61
N ASN A 10 -46.67 15.68 19.25
CA ASN A 10 -45.32 15.19 19.46
C ASN A 10 -45.03 15.11 20.97
N LEU A 11 -44.52 13.97 21.44
CA LEU A 11 -43.90 13.83 22.76
C LEU A 11 -42.52 13.21 22.58
N SER A 12 -41.53 14.10 22.64
CA SER A 12 -40.12 13.81 22.84
C SER A 12 -39.91 13.10 24.18
N PHE A 13 -39.54 11.82 24.15
CA PHE A 13 -38.95 11.16 25.32
C PHE A 13 -37.43 11.27 25.21
N ALA A 14 -36.88 12.24 25.93
CA ALA A 14 -35.48 12.25 26.31
C ALA A 14 -35.29 11.16 27.38
N SER A 15 -34.88 9.95 26.98
CA SER A 15 -34.36 8.97 27.91
C SER A 15 -32.89 9.28 28.17
N THR A 16 -32.63 10.00 29.26
CA THR A 16 -31.32 10.09 29.90
C THR A 16 -30.88 8.68 30.30
N LEU A 17 -30.06 8.03 29.47
CA LEU A 17 -29.30 6.85 29.86
C LEU A 17 -28.24 7.32 30.85
N ALA A 18 -28.49 7.08 32.14
CA ALA A 18 -27.49 7.22 33.18
C ALA A 18 -26.31 6.26 32.89
N PRO A 19 -25.05 6.68 33.15
CA PRO A 19 -23.90 5.80 32.99
C PRO A 19 -23.96 4.74 34.08
N PHE A 20 -24.20 3.48 33.70
CA PHE A 20 -24.00 2.35 34.61
C PHE A 20 -22.49 2.12 34.80
N LEU A 21 -21.89 2.93 35.68
CA LEU A 21 -20.69 2.55 36.42
C LEU A 21 -21.13 2.12 37.82
N VAL A 22 -21.66 0.90 37.92
CA VAL A 22 -21.80 0.25 39.22
C VAL A 22 -20.45 -0.41 39.51
N VAL A 23 -19.67 0.27 40.34
CA VAL A 23 -18.51 -0.29 41.04
C VAL A 23 -19.02 -1.41 41.93
N SER A 24 -18.79 -2.64 41.49
CA SER A 24 -18.86 -3.84 42.32
C SER A 24 -17.46 -4.43 42.36
N CYS A 25 -16.79 -4.27 43.50
CA CYS A 25 -15.60 -5.04 43.85
C CYS A 25 -15.98 -6.52 44.01
N ALA A 26 -16.14 -7.22 42.88
CA ALA A 26 -16.15 -8.66 42.79
C ALA A 26 -15.07 -9.03 41.77
N ASN A 27 -14.32 -10.09 42.03
CA ASN A 27 -13.36 -10.67 41.09
C ASN A 27 -14.07 -10.95 39.75
N ASN A 28 -14.00 -10.00 38.81
CA ASN A 28 -14.46 -10.18 37.44
C ASN A 28 -13.53 -11.21 36.79
N ARG A 29 -13.88 -12.49 36.90
CA ARG A 29 -13.28 -13.54 36.07
C ARG A 29 -13.65 -13.22 34.63
N LYS A 30 -12.73 -12.57 33.93
CA LYS A 30 -12.80 -12.37 32.48
C LYS A 30 -12.86 -13.76 31.84
N ASN A 31 -13.74 -13.90 30.85
CA ASN A 31 -13.87 -15.12 30.05
C ASN A 31 -12.93 -15.12 28.83
N TYR A 32 -11.87 -14.30 28.85
CA TYR A 32 -10.90 -14.15 27.78
C TYR A 32 -9.49 -13.98 28.36
N ASP A 33 -8.48 -14.39 27.59
CA ASP A 33 -7.08 -14.36 28.01
C ASP A 33 -6.44 -12.98 27.76
N LEU A 34 -6.85 -12.30 26.70
CA LEU A 34 -6.32 -10.99 26.28
C LEU A 34 -7.45 -10.05 25.86
N GLY A 35 -7.41 -8.81 26.36
CA GLY A 35 -8.33 -7.75 25.97
C GLY A 35 -7.58 -6.59 25.31
N LEU A 36 -8.11 -6.07 24.21
CA LEU A 36 -7.56 -4.89 23.50
C LEU A 36 -8.68 -3.96 23.06
N SER A 37 -8.34 -2.72 22.70
CA SER A 37 -9.28 -1.73 22.15
C SER A 37 -8.85 -1.26 20.77
N THR A 38 -9.80 -1.18 19.84
CA THR A 38 -9.59 -0.65 18.50
C THR A 38 -10.71 0.31 18.12
N ASP A 39 -10.50 1.09 17.06
CA ASP A 39 -11.53 1.95 16.51
C ASP A 39 -12.77 1.14 16.11
N PRO A 40 -13.99 1.69 16.29
CA PRO A 40 -15.20 1.00 15.87
C PRO A 40 -15.22 0.70 14.38
N ILE A 41 -15.64 -0.52 14.03
CA ILE A 41 -15.89 -0.93 12.65
C ILE A 41 -17.37 -1.25 12.43
N ASN A 42 -17.85 -0.97 11.23
CA ASN A 42 -19.25 -1.21 10.83
C ASN A 42 -19.40 -2.41 9.88
N SER A 43 -18.28 -3.03 9.47
CA SER A 43 -18.24 -4.19 8.56
C SER A 43 -16.88 -4.87 8.69
N LEU A 44 -16.83 -6.18 8.45
CA LEU A 44 -15.60 -6.98 8.29
C LEU A 44 -15.08 -6.99 6.84
N ASN A 45 -15.72 -6.27 5.92
CA ASN A 45 -15.35 -6.24 4.51
C ASN A 45 -13.99 -5.55 4.29
N TYR A 46 -12.92 -6.33 4.37
CA TYR A 46 -11.55 -5.84 4.22
C TYR A 46 -11.17 -5.54 2.76
N ILE A 47 -12.02 -5.84 1.78
CA ILE A 47 -11.80 -5.41 0.39
C ILE A 47 -12.22 -3.96 0.22
N LYS A 48 -13.38 -3.58 0.81
CA LYS A 48 -13.94 -2.23 0.65
C LYS A 48 -13.37 -1.23 1.66
N TYR A 49 -13.18 -1.64 2.92
CA TYR A 49 -12.94 -0.71 4.02
C TYR A 49 -11.57 -0.92 4.70
N PRO A 50 -10.69 0.11 4.71
CA PRO A 50 -9.42 0.09 5.43
C PRO A 50 -9.54 -0.04 6.95
N SER A 51 -10.69 0.32 7.53
CA SER A 51 -10.95 0.26 8.98
C SER A 51 -10.78 -1.15 9.58
N VAL A 52 -10.89 -2.20 8.76
CA VAL A 52 -10.70 -3.60 9.18
C VAL A 52 -9.22 -3.99 9.27
N ASN A 53 -8.31 -3.25 8.61
CA ASN A 53 -6.90 -3.61 8.46
C ASN A 53 -6.20 -3.88 9.80
N LYS A 54 -6.58 -3.18 10.87
CA LYS A 54 -5.97 -3.37 12.18
C LYS A 54 -6.23 -4.77 12.74
N ILE A 55 -7.44 -5.31 12.59
CA ILE A 55 -7.81 -6.64 13.14
C ILE A 55 -7.57 -7.79 12.16
N LEU A 56 -7.47 -7.47 10.86
CA LEU A 56 -7.45 -8.42 9.77
C LEU A 56 -6.38 -9.52 9.91
N PRO A 57 -5.12 -9.25 10.27
CA PRO A 57 -4.07 -10.28 10.30
C PRO A 57 -4.31 -11.42 11.30
N THR A 58 -5.23 -11.23 12.25
CA THR A 58 -5.64 -12.28 13.21
C THR A 58 -6.71 -13.21 12.64
N LEU A 59 -7.47 -12.74 11.65
CA LEU A 59 -8.62 -13.43 11.04
C LEU A 59 -8.28 -14.04 9.68
N VAL A 60 -7.59 -13.26 8.85
CA VAL A 60 -7.18 -13.61 7.49
C VAL A 60 -5.69 -13.34 7.34
N GLU A 61 -4.91 -14.39 7.07
CA GLU A 61 -3.46 -14.29 7.00
C GLU A 61 -2.98 -13.89 5.60
N PRO A 62 -2.05 -12.92 5.50
CA PRO A 62 -1.24 -12.69 4.31
C PRO A 62 -0.17 -13.80 4.13
N PRO A 63 0.67 -13.75 3.09
CA PRO A 63 1.80 -14.65 2.95
C PRO A 63 2.74 -14.62 4.18
N LEU A 64 3.11 -13.42 4.62
CA LEU A 64 3.82 -13.16 5.88
C LEU A 64 2.91 -12.45 6.87
N LYS A 65 3.29 -12.48 8.14
CA LYS A 65 2.65 -11.67 9.18
C LYS A 65 3.68 -11.22 10.20
N ALA A 66 3.33 -10.21 11.00
CA ALA A 66 4.17 -9.79 12.11
C ALA A 66 4.43 -10.98 13.06
N GLY A 67 5.71 -11.26 13.27
CA GLY A 67 6.20 -12.29 14.17
C GLY A 67 6.20 -11.83 15.62
N PRO A 68 6.42 -12.78 16.55
CA PRO A 68 6.55 -12.46 17.95
C PRO A 68 7.88 -11.73 18.22
N ASN A 69 7.99 -11.10 19.40
CA ASN A 69 9.29 -10.57 19.84
C ASN A 69 10.34 -11.68 20.03
N GLU A 70 11.61 -11.31 20.14
CA GLU A 70 12.76 -12.23 20.17
C GLU A 70 12.65 -13.33 21.24
N THR A 71 12.13 -13.00 22.43
CA THR A 71 11.96 -13.98 23.50
C THR A 71 10.97 -15.07 23.10
N ILE A 72 9.81 -14.68 22.56
CA ILE A 72 8.77 -15.62 22.13
C ILE A 72 9.13 -16.30 20.81
N LYS A 73 9.90 -15.64 19.93
CA LYS A 73 10.47 -16.22 18.69
C LYS A 73 11.29 -17.48 18.99
N ARG A 74 12.17 -17.42 20.01
CA ARG A 74 12.99 -18.56 20.46
C ARG A 74 12.17 -19.70 21.05
N ILE A 75 11.14 -19.39 21.85
CA ILE A 75 10.26 -20.40 22.47
C ILE A 75 9.37 -21.07 21.42
N SER A 76 8.89 -20.32 20.43
CA SER A 76 7.92 -20.79 19.44
C SER A 76 8.55 -21.48 18.23
N ASN A 77 9.90 -21.53 18.17
CA ASN A 77 10.69 -22.07 17.06
C ASN A 77 10.15 -21.59 15.70
N ILE A 78 10.13 -20.27 15.51
CA ILE A 78 9.68 -19.67 14.25
C ILE A 78 10.69 -20.04 13.16
N PRO A 79 10.26 -20.65 12.04
CA PRO A 79 11.18 -21.06 10.99
C PRO A 79 11.80 -19.84 10.31
N GLN A 80 13.01 -20.02 9.80
CA GLN A 80 13.67 -19.04 8.95
C GLN A 80 12.84 -18.83 7.68
N ILE A 81 12.82 -17.61 7.15
CA ILE A 81 12.11 -17.26 5.92
C ILE A 81 13.09 -16.61 4.97
N SER A 82 13.48 -17.31 3.91
CA SER A 82 14.43 -16.81 2.93
C SER A 82 13.72 -16.20 1.72
N LEU A 83 14.19 -15.01 1.33
CA LEU A 83 13.85 -14.34 0.09
C LEU A 83 15.08 -14.37 -0.82
N GLY A 84 15.09 -15.27 -1.80
CA GLY A 84 16.16 -15.37 -2.79
C GLY A 84 16.17 -14.17 -3.73
N THR A 85 17.34 -13.61 -4.01
CA THR A 85 17.49 -12.46 -4.91
C THR A 85 18.23 -12.83 -6.18
N TYR A 86 17.68 -12.42 -7.32
CA TYR A 86 18.19 -12.67 -8.66
C TYR A 86 18.48 -11.34 -9.32
N GLN A 87 19.76 -10.98 -9.46
CA GLN A 87 20.14 -9.66 -9.93
C GLN A 87 20.24 -9.60 -11.45
N THR A 88 19.78 -8.51 -12.05
CA THR A 88 20.00 -8.19 -13.46
C THR A 88 21.42 -7.67 -13.71
N ASP A 89 21.92 -7.79 -14.94
CA ASP A 89 23.27 -7.32 -15.30
C ASP A 89 23.42 -5.78 -15.21
N GLY A 90 22.32 -5.05 -15.38
CA GLY A 90 22.23 -3.60 -15.25
C GLY A 90 20.83 -3.16 -14.84
N GLU A 91 20.60 -1.86 -14.69
CA GLU A 91 19.22 -1.32 -14.62
C GLU A 91 18.45 -1.76 -15.87
N GLY A 92 17.28 -2.37 -15.70
CA GLY A 92 16.61 -3.11 -16.76
C GLY A 92 15.25 -3.68 -16.34
N THR A 93 14.66 -4.51 -17.19
CA THR A 93 13.32 -5.08 -17.00
C THR A 93 13.40 -6.57 -16.63
N LEU A 94 12.29 -7.13 -16.13
CA LEU A 94 12.19 -8.58 -15.94
C LEU A 94 12.47 -9.35 -17.25
N ASP A 95 12.02 -8.81 -18.39
CA ASP A 95 12.22 -9.46 -19.69
C ASP A 95 13.70 -9.58 -20.05
N SER A 96 14.46 -8.51 -19.86
CA SER A 96 15.92 -8.55 -20.08
C SER A 96 16.63 -9.58 -19.20
N TYR A 97 16.15 -9.82 -17.99
CA TYR A 97 16.69 -10.86 -17.11
C TYR A 97 16.38 -12.27 -17.62
N LEU A 98 15.14 -12.52 -18.05
CA LEU A 98 14.69 -13.84 -18.47
C LEU A 98 15.34 -14.30 -19.78
N GLU A 99 15.73 -13.37 -20.66
CA GLU A 99 16.47 -13.65 -21.90
C GLU A 99 17.81 -14.36 -21.63
N SER A 100 18.55 -13.92 -20.61
CA SER A 100 19.81 -14.54 -20.21
C SER A 100 19.66 -15.63 -19.14
N ASN A 101 18.53 -15.67 -18.42
CA ASN A 101 18.31 -16.56 -17.27
C ASN A 101 16.97 -17.31 -17.37
N SER A 102 16.87 -18.21 -18.35
CA SER A 102 15.64 -18.97 -18.61
C SER A 102 15.23 -19.97 -17.51
N ASN A 103 16.17 -20.47 -16.70
CA ASN A 103 15.93 -21.31 -15.52
C ASN A 103 17.11 -21.19 -14.54
N PRO A 104 17.14 -20.15 -13.68
CA PRO A 104 18.25 -19.97 -12.76
C PRO A 104 18.22 -21.02 -11.65
N GLU A 105 19.39 -21.31 -11.05
CA GLU A 105 19.49 -22.16 -9.85
C GLU A 105 18.94 -21.44 -8.61
N ASN A 106 18.92 -22.10 -7.45
CA ASN A 106 18.53 -21.43 -6.21
C ASN A 106 19.57 -20.35 -5.87
N SER A 107 19.13 -19.12 -5.63
CA SER A 107 20.08 -18.02 -5.40
C SER A 107 20.88 -18.25 -4.10
N GLY A 108 22.20 -18.10 -4.18
CA GLY A 108 23.08 -18.07 -3.01
C GLY A 108 22.95 -16.78 -2.19
N THR A 109 22.35 -15.73 -2.77
CA THR A 109 22.10 -14.45 -2.11
C THR A 109 20.63 -14.38 -1.72
N PHE A 110 20.35 -14.14 -0.43
CA PHE A 110 18.99 -14.05 0.07
C PHE A 110 18.89 -13.14 1.30
N TYR A 111 17.70 -12.58 1.51
CA TYR A 111 17.34 -11.92 2.76
C TYR A 111 16.62 -12.89 3.70
N ARG A 112 16.89 -12.76 5.00
CA ARG A 112 16.16 -13.47 6.05
C ARG A 112 15.01 -12.62 6.56
N LEU A 113 13.81 -12.84 6.04
CA LEU A 113 12.65 -12.03 6.39
C LEU A 113 12.20 -12.23 7.85
N ASP A 114 12.57 -13.34 8.48
CA ASP A 114 12.35 -13.52 9.93
C ASP A 114 13.18 -12.55 10.78
N ASP A 115 14.30 -12.03 10.27
CA ASP A 115 15.10 -10.99 10.95
C ASP A 115 14.46 -9.60 10.84
N PHE A 116 13.50 -9.43 9.93
CA PHE A 116 12.67 -8.23 9.79
C PHE A 116 11.48 -8.25 10.77
N GLY A 117 11.44 -9.26 11.65
CA GLY A 117 10.36 -9.45 12.62
C GLY A 117 9.13 -10.14 12.05
N SER A 118 9.24 -10.84 10.92
CA SER A 118 8.14 -11.63 10.34
C SER A 118 8.05 -13.06 10.89
N ALA A 119 6.86 -13.62 10.78
CA ALA A 119 6.59 -15.05 10.89
C ALA A 119 5.83 -15.54 9.64
N PRO A 120 5.82 -16.85 9.36
CA PRO A 120 5.03 -17.39 8.26
C PRO A 120 3.53 -17.15 8.46
N GLY A 121 2.88 -16.62 7.43
CA GLY A 121 1.43 -16.62 7.27
C GLY A 121 1.03 -17.84 6.46
N ASN A 122 0.69 -17.66 5.17
CA ASN A 122 0.33 -18.76 4.26
C ASN A 122 1.47 -19.30 3.39
N ILE A 123 2.71 -18.87 3.60
CA ILE A 123 3.87 -19.34 2.82
C ILE A 123 4.33 -20.76 3.20
N ASN A 124 4.98 -21.43 2.26
CA ASN A 124 5.70 -22.66 2.54
C ASN A 124 6.91 -22.39 3.45
N THR A 125 7.10 -23.25 4.44
CA THR A 125 8.25 -23.19 5.36
C THR A 125 9.34 -24.21 5.03
N ASP A 126 9.04 -25.21 4.21
CA ASP A 126 10.05 -26.10 3.63
C ASP A 126 10.80 -25.36 2.52
N GLN A 127 12.10 -25.16 2.74
CA GLN A 127 12.98 -24.40 1.85
C GLN A 127 14.18 -25.23 1.38
N THR A 128 14.03 -26.56 1.34
CA THR A 128 15.07 -27.48 0.88
C THR A 128 15.36 -27.33 -0.62
N GLU A 129 14.33 -27.10 -1.44
CA GLU A 129 14.45 -26.98 -2.91
C GLU A 129 14.28 -25.54 -3.43
N TYR A 130 13.43 -24.75 -2.76
CA TYR A 130 13.08 -23.39 -3.15
C TYR A 130 13.10 -22.45 -1.95
N HIS A 131 13.56 -21.21 -2.13
CA HIS A 131 13.27 -20.16 -1.15
C HIS A 131 11.77 -19.90 -1.09
N ALA A 132 11.27 -19.48 0.09
CA ALA A 132 9.85 -19.19 0.26
C ALA A 132 9.37 -18.04 -0.65
N LEU A 133 10.27 -17.09 -0.92
CA LEU A 133 10.07 -16.03 -1.90
C LEU A 133 11.29 -15.92 -2.82
N ASN A 134 11.07 -15.53 -4.08
CA ASN A 134 12.16 -15.24 -5.02
C ASN A 134 11.88 -13.91 -5.71
N SER A 135 12.87 -13.01 -5.74
CA SER A 135 12.73 -11.70 -6.37
C SER A 135 13.80 -11.46 -7.43
N VAL A 136 13.38 -10.91 -8.56
CA VAL A 136 14.30 -10.34 -9.56
C VAL A 136 14.51 -8.86 -9.23
N ILE A 137 15.77 -8.47 -9.08
CA ILE A 137 16.18 -7.14 -8.62
C ILE A 137 17.19 -6.49 -9.56
N THR A 138 17.22 -5.16 -9.59
CA THR A 138 18.26 -4.38 -10.27
C THR A 138 19.49 -4.21 -9.38
N PRO A 139 20.66 -3.79 -9.93
CA PRO A 139 21.85 -3.48 -9.13
C PRO A 139 21.64 -2.41 -8.05
N THR A 140 20.67 -1.50 -8.23
CA THR A 140 20.25 -0.50 -7.21
C THR A 140 19.16 -1.02 -6.27
N ASN A 141 19.08 -2.34 -6.05
CA ASN A 141 18.15 -3.02 -5.16
C ASN A 141 16.67 -2.64 -5.40
N LYS A 142 16.30 -2.37 -6.66
CA LYS A 142 14.89 -2.20 -7.04
C LYS A 142 14.30 -3.53 -7.45
N PHE A 143 13.10 -3.83 -6.96
CA PHE A 143 12.41 -5.11 -7.15
C PHE A 143 11.48 -5.00 -8.36
N LEU A 144 11.76 -5.80 -9.38
CA LEU A 144 11.00 -5.85 -10.63
C LEU A 144 9.83 -6.84 -10.53
N SER A 145 10.07 -7.97 -9.87
CA SER A 145 9.08 -9.03 -9.69
C SER A 145 9.42 -9.86 -8.46
N THR A 146 8.41 -10.36 -7.77
CA THR A 146 8.53 -11.26 -6.62
C THR A 146 7.55 -12.41 -6.78
N ASN A 147 8.02 -13.64 -6.72
CA ASN A 147 7.15 -14.79 -6.54
C ASN A 147 7.10 -15.24 -5.07
N VAL A 148 5.98 -15.82 -4.69
CA VAL A 148 5.65 -16.23 -3.32
C VAL A 148 5.13 -17.66 -3.38
N LEU A 149 5.82 -18.57 -2.70
CA LEU A 149 5.41 -19.97 -2.61
C LEU A 149 4.51 -20.16 -1.38
N LEU A 150 3.25 -20.51 -1.61
CA LEU A 150 2.28 -20.83 -0.58
C LEU A 150 2.48 -22.25 -0.04
N ASN A 151 1.89 -22.55 1.12
CA ASN A 151 2.04 -23.80 1.85
C ASN A 151 1.22 -24.99 1.30
N GLU A 152 1.02 -25.05 -0.01
CA GLU A 152 0.47 -26.22 -0.72
C GLU A 152 -0.86 -26.74 -0.13
N GLY A 153 -1.75 -25.81 0.26
CA GLY A 153 -3.09 -26.12 0.76
C GLY A 153 -3.15 -26.52 2.24
N GLN A 154 -2.06 -26.38 2.99
CA GLN A 154 -2.10 -26.51 4.46
C GLN A 154 -2.96 -25.40 5.10
N SER A 155 -2.87 -24.18 4.58
CA SER A 155 -3.81 -23.12 4.94
C SER A 155 -5.17 -23.35 4.28
N LYS A 156 -6.22 -23.30 5.08
CA LYS A 156 -7.60 -23.51 4.65
C LYS A 156 -8.50 -22.41 5.17
N TRP A 157 -9.46 -22.02 4.34
CA TRP A 157 -10.60 -21.21 4.75
C TRP A 157 -11.47 -21.99 5.76
N SER A 158 -12.26 -21.27 6.56
CA SER A 158 -13.14 -21.87 7.57
C SER A 158 -14.24 -22.76 6.98
N ASN A 159 -14.48 -22.70 5.67
CA ASN A 159 -15.35 -23.62 4.93
C ASN A 159 -14.63 -24.89 4.43
N GLY A 160 -13.31 -25.00 4.65
CA GLY A 160 -12.48 -26.14 4.27
C GLY A 160 -11.76 -26.00 2.92
N ASP A 161 -12.06 -24.97 2.14
CA ASP A 161 -11.37 -24.72 0.86
C ASP A 161 -9.89 -24.39 1.09
N PRO A 162 -8.95 -24.90 0.26
CA PRO A 162 -7.55 -24.52 0.35
C PRO A 162 -7.37 -23.04 -0.04
N VAL A 163 -6.39 -22.39 0.59
CA VAL A 163 -5.97 -21.04 0.18
C VAL A 163 -5.00 -21.16 -0.99
N THR A 164 -5.32 -20.56 -2.13
CA THR A 164 -4.48 -20.61 -3.35
C THR A 164 -3.95 -19.23 -3.75
N ALA A 165 -3.06 -19.18 -4.74
CA ALA A 165 -2.59 -17.91 -5.31
C ALA A 165 -3.74 -17.10 -5.93
N ASP A 166 -4.76 -17.78 -6.45
CA ASP A 166 -5.94 -17.15 -7.05
C ASP A 166 -6.71 -16.31 -6.03
N ASP A 167 -6.79 -16.72 -4.77
CA ASP A 167 -7.49 -15.94 -3.74
C ASP A 167 -6.86 -14.54 -3.54
N TYR A 168 -5.55 -14.40 -3.81
CA TYR A 168 -4.86 -13.11 -3.77
C TYR A 168 -5.12 -12.28 -5.02
N ILE A 169 -5.13 -12.93 -6.20
CA ILE A 169 -5.48 -12.32 -7.48
C ILE A 169 -6.93 -11.79 -7.42
N ASP A 170 -7.85 -12.61 -6.93
CA ASP A 170 -9.27 -12.29 -6.72
C ASP A 170 -9.45 -11.05 -5.83
N ALA A 171 -8.64 -10.92 -4.77
CA ALA A 171 -8.68 -9.76 -3.89
C ALA A 171 -8.27 -8.48 -4.63
N MET A 172 -7.20 -8.54 -5.43
CA MET A 172 -6.74 -7.41 -6.23
C MET A 172 -7.77 -7.05 -7.32
N HIS A 173 -8.35 -8.04 -7.99
CA HIS A 173 -9.42 -7.82 -8.96
C HIS A 173 -10.62 -7.13 -8.34
N TYR A 174 -11.08 -7.54 -7.14
CA TYR A 174 -12.14 -6.80 -6.47
C TYR A 174 -11.74 -5.37 -6.12
N ILE A 175 -10.52 -5.13 -5.67
CA ILE A 175 -10.08 -3.77 -5.30
C ILE A 175 -10.00 -2.87 -6.53
N PHE A 176 -9.48 -3.37 -7.66
CA PHE A 176 -9.32 -2.59 -8.89
C PHE A 176 -10.59 -2.52 -9.75
N ASP A 177 -11.63 -3.31 -9.46
CA ASP A 177 -12.96 -3.16 -10.06
C ASP A 177 -13.67 -1.92 -9.49
N LEU A 178 -13.91 -0.91 -10.33
CA LEU A 178 -14.56 0.33 -9.89
C LEU A 178 -15.98 0.11 -9.35
N SER A 179 -16.68 -0.95 -9.79
CA SER A 179 -18.03 -1.29 -9.32
C SER A 179 -18.04 -1.78 -7.86
N THR A 180 -16.91 -2.28 -7.35
CA THR A 180 -16.76 -2.65 -5.94
C THR A 180 -16.81 -1.43 -5.02
N GLY A 181 -16.37 -0.26 -5.51
CA GLY A 181 -16.25 0.95 -4.69
C GLY A 181 -15.26 0.80 -3.54
N SER A 182 -14.13 0.12 -3.77
CA SER A 182 -13.11 -0.08 -2.73
C SER A 182 -12.40 1.23 -2.36
N GLN A 183 -12.36 1.55 -1.06
CA GLN A 183 -11.59 2.70 -0.56
C GLN A 183 -10.08 2.42 -0.54
N LYS A 184 -9.65 1.19 -0.85
CA LYS A 184 -8.23 0.79 -0.85
C LYS A 184 -7.51 1.10 -2.17
N VAL A 185 -8.23 1.46 -3.23
CA VAL A 185 -7.64 1.74 -4.56
C VAL A 185 -6.46 2.70 -4.46
N THR A 186 -6.61 3.81 -3.74
CA THR A 186 -5.54 4.80 -3.58
C THR A 186 -4.29 4.21 -2.96
N THR A 187 -4.42 3.39 -1.91
CA THR A 187 -3.28 2.69 -1.29
C THR A 187 -2.66 1.69 -2.24
N MET A 188 -3.46 0.95 -3.03
CA MET A 188 -2.93 -0.03 -4.00
C MET A 188 -2.17 0.62 -5.15
N LEU A 189 -2.62 1.78 -5.63
CA LEU A 189 -1.92 2.55 -6.67
C LEU A 189 -0.53 3.04 -6.21
N GLN A 190 -0.28 3.14 -4.91
CA GLN A 190 1.03 3.53 -4.35
C GLN A 190 2.03 2.38 -4.30
N ARG A 191 1.57 1.14 -4.45
CA ARG A 191 2.42 -0.06 -4.36
C ARG A 191 3.20 -0.35 -5.64
N LYS A 192 2.97 0.43 -6.70
CA LYS A 192 3.68 0.34 -7.99
C LYS A 192 3.48 -1.00 -8.71
N PHE A 193 2.38 -1.69 -8.42
CA PHE A 193 2.00 -2.92 -9.11
C PHE A 193 1.79 -2.63 -10.59
N LYS A 194 2.30 -3.54 -11.43
CA LYS A 194 2.26 -3.39 -12.88
C LYS A 194 0.83 -3.16 -13.37
N SER A 195 0.64 -2.14 -14.22
CA SER A 195 -0.64 -1.79 -14.85
C SER A 195 -1.80 -1.45 -13.90
N SER A 196 -1.52 -1.19 -12.62
CA SER A 196 -2.56 -0.84 -11.63
C SER A 196 -3.22 0.51 -11.91
N SER A 197 -2.44 1.51 -12.35
CA SER A 197 -2.97 2.84 -12.70
C SER A 197 -3.77 2.79 -14.01
N GLU A 198 -3.22 2.12 -15.01
CA GLU A 198 -3.85 1.91 -16.31
C GLU A 198 -5.20 1.19 -16.16
N MET A 199 -5.31 0.23 -15.23
CA MET A 199 -6.57 -0.50 -15.00
C MET A 199 -7.70 0.41 -14.52
N ILE A 200 -7.39 1.41 -13.69
CA ILE A 200 -8.36 2.42 -13.27
C ILE A 200 -8.71 3.35 -14.42
N GLU A 201 -7.71 3.78 -15.19
CA GLU A 201 -7.89 4.70 -16.31
C GLU A 201 -8.77 4.12 -17.44
N VAL A 202 -8.55 2.87 -17.84
CA VAL A 202 -9.36 2.25 -18.91
C VAL A 202 -10.83 2.08 -18.51
N GLN A 203 -11.10 1.75 -17.24
CA GLN A 203 -12.48 1.68 -16.73
C GLN A 203 -13.12 3.07 -16.65
N GLN A 204 -12.39 4.09 -16.17
CA GLN A 204 -12.89 5.46 -16.14
C GLN A 204 -13.19 5.99 -17.54
N ARG A 205 -12.31 5.72 -18.52
CA ARG A 205 -12.52 6.09 -19.91
C ARG A 205 -13.76 5.42 -20.50
N TYR A 206 -13.97 4.14 -20.20
CA TYR A 206 -15.19 3.42 -20.59
C TYR A 206 -16.44 4.10 -20.01
N ILE A 207 -16.44 4.41 -18.70
CA ILE A 207 -17.55 5.10 -18.04
C ILE A 207 -17.81 6.48 -18.66
N GLN A 208 -16.76 7.26 -18.93
CA GLN A 208 -16.86 8.58 -19.54
C GLN A 208 -17.45 8.52 -20.96
N LYS A 209 -17.09 7.50 -21.74
CA LYS A 209 -17.55 7.35 -23.13
C LYS A 209 -18.96 6.77 -23.23
N HIS A 210 -19.30 5.80 -22.38
CA HIS A 210 -20.54 5.03 -22.49
C HIS A 210 -21.57 5.33 -21.39
N ASN A 211 -21.25 6.18 -20.40
CA ASN A 211 -22.08 6.51 -19.23
C ASN A 211 -22.52 5.31 -18.38
N VAL A 212 -21.86 4.17 -18.53
CA VAL A 212 -22.08 2.94 -17.76
C VAL A 212 -20.74 2.30 -17.45
N ALA A 213 -20.63 1.62 -16.31
CA ALA A 213 -19.44 0.84 -15.98
C ALA A 213 -19.46 -0.49 -16.73
N TYR A 214 -18.30 -0.91 -17.27
CA TYR A 214 -18.15 -2.23 -17.85
C TYR A 214 -18.25 -3.29 -16.75
N ALA A 215 -19.22 -4.19 -16.85
CA ALA A 215 -19.42 -5.25 -15.87
C ALA A 215 -18.36 -6.35 -16.04
N ASN A 216 -17.86 -6.90 -14.91
CA ASN A 216 -16.91 -8.02 -14.90
C ASN A 216 -15.64 -7.76 -15.74
N PRO A 217 -14.87 -6.69 -15.45
CA PRO A 217 -13.66 -6.33 -16.21
C PRO A 217 -12.55 -7.39 -16.16
N PHE A 218 -12.64 -8.35 -15.25
CA PHE A 218 -11.71 -9.47 -15.07
C PHE A 218 -12.25 -10.83 -15.57
N ALA A 219 -13.39 -10.81 -16.28
CA ALA A 219 -13.98 -11.94 -16.97
C ALA A 219 -14.16 -13.22 -16.14
N TYR A 220 -14.64 -13.13 -14.89
CA TYR A 220 -14.98 -14.32 -14.10
C TYR A 220 -16.22 -15.04 -14.66
N PRO A 221 -16.23 -16.39 -14.74
CA PRO A 221 -17.42 -17.15 -15.13
C PRO A 221 -18.53 -17.08 -14.06
N PRO A 222 -19.81 -17.33 -14.43
CA PRO A 222 -20.87 -17.46 -13.44
C PRO A 222 -20.67 -18.70 -12.55
N LEU A 223 -21.20 -18.66 -11.33
CA LEU A 223 -21.18 -19.81 -10.42
C LEU A 223 -22.32 -20.79 -10.68
N LYS A 224 -22.02 -22.08 -10.54
CA LYS A 224 -23.01 -23.16 -10.45
C LYS A 224 -22.75 -24.03 -9.22
N LYS A 225 -23.79 -24.73 -8.78
CA LYS A 225 -23.69 -25.68 -7.66
C LYS A 225 -23.62 -27.10 -8.18
N VAL A 226 -22.52 -27.79 -7.92
CA VAL A 226 -22.28 -29.20 -8.31
C VAL A 226 -22.02 -30.00 -7.03
N ASN A 227 -22.79 -31.05 -6.79
CA ASN A 227 -22.64 -31.91 -5.60
C ASN A 227 -22.57 -31.15 -4.26
N GLY A 228 -23.31 -30.05 -4.14
CA GLY A 228 -23.34 -29.21 -2.93
C GLY A 228 -22.23 -28.15 -2.84
N LYS A 229 -21.24 -28.16 -3.74
CA LYS A 229 -20.14 -27.18 -3.79
C LYS A 229 -20.35 -26.15 -4.90
N TRP A 230 -19.86 -24.93 -4.69
CA TRP A 230 -19.90 -23.87 -5.70
C TRP A 230 -18.65 -23.95 -6.57
N GLU A 231 -18.86 -23.98 -7.89
CA GLU A 231 -17.82 -24.07 -8.91
C GLU A 231 -18.11 -23.07 -10.03
N TYR A 232 -17.07 -22.60 -10.71
CA TYR A 232 -17.23 -21.72 -11.87
C TYR A 232 -17.73 -22.52 -13.09
N ASP A 233 -18.83 -22.06 -13.69
CA ASP A 233 -19.41 -22.65 -14.91
C ASP A 233 -18.72 -22.08 -16.15
N VAL A 234 -17.48 -22.51 -16.37
CA VAL A 234 -16.61 -22.01 -17.45
C VAL A 234 -17.11 -22.33 -18.86
N PHE A 235 -18.07 -23.26 -19.00
CA PHE A 235 -18.69 -23.64 -20.27
C PHE A 235 -20.15 -23.18 -20.37
N ASN A 236 -20.57 -22.25 -19.52
CA ASN A 236 -21.90 -21.68 -19.63
C ASN A 236 -22.10 -21.03 -21.02
N PRO A 237 -23.17 -21.35 -21.76
CA PRO A 237 -23.39 -20.78 -23.09
C PRO A 237 -23.46 -19.24 -23.13
N THR A 238 -23.82 -18.61 -22.01
CA THR A 238 -23.89 -17.14 -21.90
C THR A 238 -22.58 -16.51 -21.45
N TYR A 239 -21.56 -17.30 -21.09
CA TYR A 239 -20.28 -16.79 -20.64
C TYR A 239 -19.36 -16.53 -21.84
N GLN A 240 -19.25 -15.26 -22.20
CA GLN A 240 -18.35 -14.74 -23.23
C GLN A 240 -17.36 -13.75 -22.57
N PRO A 241 -16.11 -14.18 -22.28
CA PRO A 241 -15.09 -13.32 -21.68
C PRO A 241 -14.89 -12.04 -22.49
N TRP A 242 -14.98 -10.89 -21.83
CA TRP A 242 -14.82 -9.57 -22.46
C TRP A 242 -15.73 -9.34 -23.69
N ALA A 243 -16.99 -9.76 -23.64
CA ALA A 243 -17.96 -9.42 -24.69
C ALA A 243 -18.32 -7.92 -24.68
N SER A 244 -18.66 -7.39 -25.86
CA SER A 244 -19.27 -6.06 -26.00
C SER A 244 -20.57 -5.98 -25.19
N GLN A 245 -20.73 -4.91 -24.40
CA GLN A 245 -21.90 -4.68 -23.54
C GLN A 245 -22.78 -3.55 -24.06
N VAL A 246 -22.20 -2.64 -24.84
CA VAL A 246 -22.86 -1.50 -25.47
C VAL A 246 -22.42 -1.39 -26.93
N PRO A 247 -23.30 -1.01 -27.88
CA PRO A 247 -22.90 -0.89 -29.28
C PRO A 247 -21.68 0.03 -29.48
N GLY A 248 -20.62 -0.49 -30.13
CA GLY A 248 -19.42 0.26 -30.52
C GLY A 248 -18.38 0.46 -29.40
N ASP A 249 -18.42 -0.36 -28.36
CA ASP A 249 -17.45 -0.33 -27.24
C ASP A 249 -16.23 -1.26 -27.45
N ASP A 250 -16.11 -1.92 -28.61
CA ASP A 250 -15.12 -2.98 -28.87
C ASP A 250 -13.67 -2.55 -28.57
N ALA A 251 -13.30 -1.32 -28.92
CA ALA A 251 -11.95 -0.80 -28.70
C ALA A 251 -11.65 -0.58 -27.21
N GLU A 252 -12.63 -0.11 -26.44
CA GLU A 252 -12.50 0.08 -24.99
C GLU A 252 -12.51 -1.26 -24.26
N VAL A 253 -13.32 -2.23 -24.71
CA VAL A 253 -13.35 -3.59 -24.15
C VAL A 253 -12.02 -4.31 -24.37
N GLU A 254 -11.42 -4.19 -25.55
CA GLU A 254 -10.08 -4.76 -25.81
C GLU A 254 -9.00 -4.07 -24.95
N ALA A 255 -9.12 -2.75 -24.72
CA ALA A 255 -8.21 -2.04 -23.82
C ALA A 255 -8.35 -2.49 -22.36
N ILE A 256 -9.58 -2.77 -21.90
CA ILE A 256 -9.85 -3.35 -20.57
C ILE A 256 -9.22 -4.74 -20.49
N LYS A 257 -9.49 -5.61 -21.46
CA LYS A 257 -8.94 -6.98 -21.51
C LYS A 257 -7.42 -6.99 -21.46
N LYS A 258 -6.77 -6.22 -22.33
CA LYS A 258 -5.30 -6.13 -22.40
C LYS A 258 -4.71 -5.67 -21.07
N THR A 259 -5.32 -4.66 -20.45
CA THR A 259 -4.86 -4.11 -19.16
C THR A 259 -5.10 -5.08 -18.01
N ALA A 260 -6.26 -5.74 -17.97
CA ALA A 260 -6.59 -6.74 -16.96
C ALA A 260 -5.61 -7.92 -16.99
N LEU A 261 -5.29 -8.45 -18.18
CA LEU A 261 -4.30 -9.53 -18.34
C LEU A 261 -2.86 -9.10 -18.05
N ASN A 262 -2.55 -7.80 -18.12
CA ASN A 262 -1.24 -7.26 -17.79
C ASN A 262 -1.14 -6.73 -16.35
N LEU A 263 -2.23 -6.78 -15.57
CA LEU A 263 -2.23 -6.44 -14.16
C LEU A 263 -1.29 -7.40 -13.43
N GLY A 264 -0.36 -6.85 -12.65
CA GLY A 264 0.83 -7.55 -12.15
C GLY A 264 0.64 -8.69 -11.15
N PHE A 265 -0.43 -9.48 -11.22
CA PHE A 265 -0.69 -10.63 -10.36
C PHE A 265 -0.98 -11.87 -11.18
N TYR A 266 -0.15 -12.90 -11.01
CA TYR A 266 -0.23 -14.12 -11.81
C TYR A 266 -0.12 -15.36 -10.91
N SER A 267 -0.73 -16.45 -11.36
CA SER A 267 -0.57 -17.77 -10.74
C SER A 267 0.04 -18.74 -11.74
N GLY A 268 0.47 -19.91 -11.26
CA GLY A 268 0.81 -21.03 -12.14
C GLY A 268 -0.36 -21.96 -12.46
N ARG A 269 -1.61 -21.62 -12.07
CA ARG A 269 -2.78 -22.44 -12.38
C ARG A 269 -2.99 -22.52 -13.88
N MET A 270 -3.09 -23.74 -14.42
CA MET A 270 -3.24 -23.95 -15.86
C MET A 270 -4.69 -23.78 -16.35
N TYR A 271 -5.66 -24.33 -15.61
CA TYR A 271 -7.07 -24.39 -16.01
C TYR A 271 -8.00 -23.96 -14.86
N TRP A 272 -9.14 -23.35 -15.19
CA TRP A 272 -10.10 -22.83 -14.20
C TRP A 272 -10.68 -23.92 -13.29
N ASN A 273 -11.01 -25.07 -13.87
CA ASN A 273 -11.88 -26.06 -13.26
C ASN A 273 -11.14 -27.24 -12.61
N LEU A 274 -9.80 -27.28 -12.66
CA LEU A 274 -8.98 -28.35 -12.08
C LEU A 274 -7.70 -27.81 -11.44
N ASP A 275 -7.16 -28.55 -10.48
CA ASP A 275 -5.82 -28.34 -9.91
C ASP A 275 -4.73 -28.88 -10.84
N ASN A 276 -3.50 -28.35 -10.73
CA ASN A 276 -2.44 -28.72 -11.67
C ASN A 276 -1.98 -30.17 -11.51
N LYS A 277 -2.06 -30.75 -10.32
CA LYS A 277 -1.68 -32.16 -10.11
C LYS A 277 -2.61 -33.08 -10.91
N THR A 278 -3.91 -32.84 -10.84
CA THR A 278 -4.93 -33.57 -11.61
C THR A 278 -4.74 -33.39 -13.11
N VAL A 279 -4.43 -32.17 -13.56
CA VAL A 279 -4.14 -31.88 -14.98
C VAL A 279 -2.91 -32.65 -15.45
N LEU A 280 -1.76 -32.43 -14.81
CA LEU A 280 -0.47 -32.98 -15.24
C LEU A 280 -0.48 -34.51 -15.22
N SER A 281 -1.05 -35.13 -14.19
CA SER A 281 -1.20 -36.60 -14.10
C SER A 281 -2.17 -37.21 -15.11
N SER A 282 -2.92 -36.39 -15.84
CA SER A 282 -3.86 -36.83 -16.86
C SER A 282 -3.37 -36.61 -18.29
N ILE A 283 -2.39 -35.72 -18.51
CA ILE A 283 -1.88 -35.39 -19.85
C ILE A 283 -1.42 -36.65 -20.61
N PRO A 284 -0.57 -37.55 -20.08
CA PRO A 284 -0.10 -38.74 -20.82
C PRO A 284 -1.21 -39.62 -21.39
N TYR A 285 -2.37 -39.59 -20.74
CA TYR A 285 -3.51 -40.44 -21.06
C TYR A 285 -4.58 -39.72 -21.89
N SER A 286 -4.29 -38.48 -22.34
CA SER A 286 -5.25 -37.57 -23.00
C SER A 286 -4.84 -37.29 -24.44
N PRO A 287 -5.36 -38.05 -25.44
CA PRO A 287 -4.93 -37.93 -26.84
C PRO A 287 -5.19 -36.56 -27.48
N ASP A 288 -6.30 -35.92 -27.10
CA ASP A 288 -6.73 -34.64 -27.68
C ASP A 288 -6.25 -33.43 -26.86
N PHE A 289 -5.31 -33.65 -25.94
CA PHE A 289 -4.73 -32.58 -25.14
C PHE A 289 -3.95 -31.61 -26.02
N ASP A 290 -4.26 -30.33 -25.86
CA ASP A 290 -3.54 -29.21 -26.47
C ASP A 290 -3.34 -28.12 -25.43
N PHE A 291 -2.09 -27.92 -25.03
CA PHE A 291 -1.74 -26.89 -24.07
C PHE A 291 -1.89 -25.48 -24.64
N GLU A 292 -1.93 -25.29 -25.96
CA GLU A 292 -2.07 -23.96 -26.56
C GLU A 292 -3.54 -23.55 -26.76
N ALA A 293 -4.45 -24.51 -26.88
CA ALA A 293 -5.88 -24.25 -27.05
C ALA A 293 -6.52 -23.61 -25.81
N GLU A 294 -7.50 -22.71 -26.02
CA GLU A 294 -8.30 -22.13 -24.93
C GLU A 294 -9.09 -23.20 -24.17
N GLU A 295 -9.58 -24.19 -24.92
CA GLU A 295 -10.28 -25.35 -24.40
C GLU A 295 -9.62 -26.63 -24.91
N THR A 296 -9.54 -27.63 -24.05
CA THR A 296 -9.00 -28.94 -24.42
C THR A 296 -9.67 -30.05 -23.63
N ILE A 297 -9.40 -31.31 -24.02
CA ILE A 297 -9.97 -32.51 -23.42
C ILE A 297 -8.90 -33.23 -22.62
N LEU A 298 -9.21 -33.51 -21.36
CA LEU A 298 -8.41 -34.36 -20.49
C LEU A 298 -9.18 -35.64 -20.16
N MET A 299 -8.48 -36.77 -20.17
CA MET A 299 -8.97 -38.05 -19.68
C MET A 299 -8.69 -38.14 -18.18
N LEU A 300 -9.61 -37.68 -17.34
CA LEU A 300 -9.46 -37.68 -15.88
C LEU A 300 -9.74 -39.05 -15.27
N PRO A 301 -9.16 -39.39 -14.11
CA PRO A 301 -9.54 -40.59 -13.36
C PRO A 301 -11.05 -40.69 -13.16
N ASN A 302 -11.64 -41.84 -13.50
CA ASN A 302 -13.05 -42.10 -13.30
C ASN A 302 -13.31 -42.43 -11.81
N PRO A 303 -14.09 -41.62 -11.05
CA PRO A 303 -14.37 -41.90 -9.64
C PRO A 303 -15.12 -43.21 -9.39
N GLU A 304 -15.75 -43.79 -10.41
CA GLU A 304 -16.39 -45.11 -10.35
C GLU A 304 -15.41 -46.25 -10.61
N TYR A 305 -14.22 -45.99 -11.16
CA TYR A 305 -13.17 -47.01 -11.29
C TYR A 305 -12.42 -47.18 -9.96
N SER A 306 -12.99 -47.96 -9.05
CA SER A 306 -12.39 -48.24 -7.74
C SER A 306 -12.60 -49.68 -7.29
N THR A 307 -11.53 -50.34 -6.84
CA THR A 307 -11.54 -51.68 -6.22
C THR A 307 -12.29 -51.71 -4.88
N THR A 308 -12.58 -50.55 -4.30
CA THR A 308 -13.40 -50.43 -3.08
C THR A 308 -14.91 -50.41 -3.37
N LYS A 309 -15.31 -50.04 -4.60
CA LYS A 309 -16.70 -49.93 -5.03
C LYS A 309 -17.16 -51.11 -5.88
N HIS A 310 -16.25 -51.72 -6.63
CA HIS A 310 -16.55 -52.77 -7.62
C HIS A 310 -15.54 -53.92 -7.54
N THR A 311 -15.98 -55.10 -7.98
CA THR A 311 -15.13 -56.29 -8.14
C THR A 311 -14.20 -56.16 -9.35
N GLU A 312 -13.11 -56.94 -9.39
CA GLU A 312 -12.18 -56.95 -10.54
C GLU A 312 -12.87 -57.27 -11.87
N THR A 313 -13.91 -58.11 -11.86
CA THR A 313 -14.69 -58.47 -13.06
C THR A 313 -15.56 -57.30 -13.53
N GLU A 314 -16.18 -56.55 -12.62
CA GLU A 314 -16.98 -55.37 -12.96
C GLU A 314 -16.10 -54.23 -13.51
N LEU A 315 -14.90 -54.05 -12.95
CA LEU A 315 -13.93 -53.05 -13.41
C LEU A 315 -13.45 -53.28 -14.86
N GLN A 316 -13.58 -54.49 -15.42
CA GLN A 316 -13.28 -54.73 -16.85
C GLN A 316 -14.23 -53.97 -17.79
N THR A 317 -15.41 -53.59 -17.31
CA THR A 317 -16.43 -52.88 -18.10
C THR A 317 -16.52 -51.39 -17.78
N ILE A 318 -15.91 -50.95 -16.66
CA ILE A 318 -15.90 -49.55 -16.23
C ILE A 318 -14.64 -48.88 -16.81
N PRO A 319 -14.76 -47.76 -17.52
CA PRO A 319 -13.59 -47.06 -18.04
C PRO A 319 -12.74 -46.52 -16.88
N GLN A 320 -11.41 -46.66 -16.99
CA GLN A 320 -10.46 -46.12 -16.01
C GLN A 320 -10.50 -44.61 -15.95
N ARG A 321 -10.68 -43.96 -17.11
CA ARG A 321 -10.69 -42.50 -17.24
C ARG A 321 -11.86 -42.00 -18.08
N ILE A 322 -12.34 -40.80 -17.77
CA ILE A 322 -13.44 -40.13 -18.45
C ILE A 322 -12.98 -38.84 -19.12
N ALA A 323 -13.52 -38.56 -20.31
CA ALA A 323 -13.23 -37.33 -21.04
C ALA A 323 -13.89 -36.13 -20.34
N THR A 324 -13.09 -35.12 -20.01
CA THR A 324 -13.52 -33.90 -19.32
C THR A 324 -12.98 -32.69 -20.05
N ARG A 325 -13.87 -31.74 -20.35
CA ARG A 325 -13.50 -30.45 -20.93
C ARG A 325 -12.84 -29.57 -19.87
N VAL A 326 -11.78 -28.87 -20.24
CA VAL A 326 -11.11 -27.87 -19.40
C VAL A 326 -10.91 -26.57 -20.17
N ARG A 327 -11.00 -25.44 -19.47
CA ARG A 327 -10.77 -24.09 -20.04
C ARG A 327 -9.59 -23.42 -19.36
N LYS A 328 -8.69 -22.85 -20.15
CA LYS A 328 -7.48 -22.18 -19.66
C LYS A 328 -7.80 -21.10 -18.64
N TYR A 329 -6.92 -20.95 -17.66
CA TYR A 329 -6.99 -19.87 -16.70
C TYR A 329 -6.35 -18.59 -17.27
N PRO A 330 -7.08 -17.47 -17.41
CA PRO A 330 -6.57 -16.25 -18.04
C PRO A 330 -5.37 -15.61 -17.34
N TYR A 331 -5.23 -15.85 -16.03
CA TYR A 331 -4.17 -15.26 -15.18
C TYR A 331 -3.05 -16.26 -14.87
N PHE A 332 -2.87 -17.27 -15.73
CA PHE A 332 -1.63 -18.04 -15.81
C PHE A 332 -0.48 -17.10 -16.15
N ASP A 333 0.70 -17.27 -15.54
CA ASP A 333 1.84 -16.40 -15.76
C ASP A 333 2.30 -16.40 -17.23
N PRO A 334 2.12 -15.30 -17.97
CA PRO A 334 2.35 -15.26 -19.41
C PRO A 334 3.83 -15.37 -19.78
N LYS A 335 4.74 -15.23 -18.81
CA LYS A 335 6.19 -15.35 -19.00
C LYS A 335 6.70 -16.77 -18.71
N GLN A 336 5.87 -17.64 -18.13
CA GLN A 336 6.26 -19.01 -17.80
C GLN A 336 6.27 -19.89 -19.05
N THR A 337 7.19 -20.84 -19.09
CA THR A 337 7.27 -21.83 -20.17
C THR A 337 7.30 -23.25 -19.60
N PRO A 338 6.79 -24.25 -20.34
CA PRO A 338 6.86 -25.63 -19.91
C PRO A 338 8.29 -26.17 -19.81
N SER A 339 8.55 -27.03 -18.82
CA SER A 339 9.83 -27.73 -18.68
C SER A 339 9.94 -28.90 -19.67
N ASP A 340 11.13 -29.52 -19.78
CA ASP A 340 11.30 -30.70 -20.62
C ASP A 340 10.49 -31.90 -20.10
N ALA A 341 10.28 -32.00 -18.78
CA ALA A 341 9.39 -33.01 -18.19
C ALA A 341 7.93 -32.82 -18.63
N PHE A 342 7.47 -31.58 -18.81
CA PHE A 342 6.14 -31.33 -19.36
C PHE A 342 6.03 -31.72 -20.82
N LYS A 343 7.04 -31.39 -21.63
CA LYS A 343 7.08 -31.78 -23.04
C LYS A 343 7.03 -33.29 -23.19
N GLU A 344 7.60 -34.03 -22.25
CA GLU A 344 7.54 -35.48 -22.21
C GLU A 344 6.10 -35.99 -22.00
N LEU A 345 5.34 -35.44 -21.04
CA LEU A 345 3.92 -35.79 -20.88
C LEU A 345 3.12 -35.52 -22.16
N VAL A 346 3.38 -34.38 -22.82
CA VAL A 346 2.73 -34.04 -24.10
C VAL A 346 3.16 -35.00 -25.20
N ARG A 347 4.41 -35.47 -25.21
CA ARG A 347 4.88 -36.48 -26.17
C ARG A 347 4.11 -37.79 -26.01
N GLU A 348 3.93 -38.26 -24.79
CA GLU A 348 3.14 -39.47 -24.48
C GLU A 348 1.68 -39.32 -24.92
N SER A 349 1.07 -38.16 -24.65
CA SER A 349 -0.26 -37.78 -25.16
C SER A 349 -0.34 -37.88 -26.69
N ARG A 350 0.65 -37.34 -27.41
CA ARG A 350 0.70 -37.37 -28.88
C ARG A 350 0.92 -38.78 -29.43
N GLU A 351 1.73 -39.60 -28.77
CA GLU A 351 1.88 -41.02 -29.12
C GLU A 351 0.57 -41.78 -28.97
N LEU A 352 -0.18 -41.49 -27.89
CA LEU A 352 -1.50 -42.06 -27.68
C LEU A 352 -2.49 -41.59 -28.77
N LYS A 353 -2.44 -40.32 -29.17
CA LYS A 353 -3.24 -39.80 -30.29
C LYS A 353 -2.93 -40.49 -31.61
N HIS A 354 -1.65 -40.72 -31.89
CA HIS A 354 -1.25 -41.48 -33.08
C HIS A 354 -1.82 -42.91 -33.06
N LYS A 355 -1.81 -43.58 -31.90
CA LYS A 355 -2.40 -44.92 -31.73
C LYS A 355 -3.93 -44.92 -31.84
N LEU A 356 -4.59 -43.85 -31.41
CA LEU A 356 -6.05 -43.69 -31.49
C LEU A 356 -6.54 -43.50 -32.94
N GLY A 357 -5.73 -42.90 -33.81
CA GLY A 357 -6.07 -42.66 -35.20
C GLY A 357 -7.05 -41.49 -35.39
N SER A 358 -8.08 -41.68 -36.22
CA SER A 358 -9.03 -40.62 -36.60
C SER A 358 -10.15 -40.37 -35.59
N ILE A 359 -10.25 -41.17 -34.53
CA ILE A 359 -11.26 -40.96 -33.49
C ILE A 359 -10.92 -39.68 -32.72
N SER A 360 -11.92 -38.81 -32.54
CA SER A 360 -11.81 -37.54 -31.82
C SER A 360 -12.98 -37.39 -30.86
N TYR A 361 -12.80 -36.56 -29.84
CA TYR A 361 -13.85 -36.27 -28.88
C TYR A 361 -15.05 -35.55 -29.55
N ASP A 362 -16.24 -36.10 -29.33
CA ASP A 362 -17.53 -35.48 -29.66
C ASP A 362 -18.28 -35.20 -28.36
N GLU A 363 -18.65 -33.94 -28.14
CA GLU A 363 -19.39 -33.53 -26.94
C GLU A 363 -20.80 -34.13 -26.88
N THR A 364 -21.44 -34.35 -28.03
CA THR A 364 -22.81 -34.87 -28.11
C THR A 364 -22.89 -36.38 -27.90
N ASP A 365 -21.82 -37.11 -28.25
CA ASP A 365 -21.66 -38.54 -27.97
C ASP A 365 -20.21 -38.88 -27.60
N PRO A 366 -19.80 -38.72 -26.32
CA PRO A 366 -18.42 -38.95 -25.90
C PRO A 366 -18.07 -40.43 -25.72
N LYS A 367 -19.06 -41.35 -25.74
CA LYS A 367 -18.83 -42.76 -25.39
C LYS A 367 -17.87 -43.48 -26.34
N PRO A 368 -17.99 -43.36 -27.68
CA PRO A 368 -17.08 -44.03 -28.61
C PRO A 368 -15.63 -43.61 -28.40
N TYR A 369 -15.40 -42.32 -28.13
CA TYR A 369 -14.09 -41.79 -27.79
C TYR A 369 -13.56 -42.39 -26.48
N ILE A 370 -14.34 -42.32 -25.39
CA ILE A 370 -13.93 -42.81 -24.08
C ILE A 370 -13.57 -44.31 -24.14
N GLU A 371 -14.39 -45.13 -24.80
CA GLU A 371 -14.13 -46.56 -24.96
C GLU A 371 -12.87 -46.83 -25.79
N ALA A 372 -12.68 -46.11 -26.90
CA ALA A 372 -11.53 -46.27 -27.77
C ALA A 372 -10.22 -45.91 -27.05
N VAL A 373 -10.21 -44.81 -26.29
CA VAL A 373 -9.03 -44.37 -25.54
C VAL A 373 -8.72 -45.33 -24.39
N ASN A 374 -9.71 -45.75 -23.61
CA ASN A 374 -9.47 -46.67 -22.48
C ASN A 374 -8.95 -48.05 -22.93
N LYS A 375 -9.33 -48.54 -24.13
CA LYS A 375 -8.78 -49.77 -24.70
C LYS A 375 -7.27 -49.69 -24.95
N LEU A 376 -6.73 -48.50 -25.18
CA LEU A 376 -5.29 -48.32 -25.40
C LEU A 376 -4.47 -48.44 -24.11
N TYR A 377 -5.10 -48.26 -22.93
CA TYR A 377 -4.41 -48.25 -21.64
C TYR A 377 -3.86 -49.60 -21.19
N VAL A 378 -4.48 -50.70 -21.64
CA VAL A 378 -4.11 -52.08 -21.23
C VAL A 378 -2.64 -52.40 -21.50
N ASN A 379 -2.03 -51.74 -22.49
CA ASN A 379 -0.65 -51.97 -22.90
C ASN A 379 0.31 -50.82 -22.52
N LEU A 380 -0.13 -49.84 -21.73
CA LEU A 380 0.70 -48.67 -21.37
C LEU A 380 1.52 -48.88 -20.08
N LEU A 381 1.06 -49.72 -19.16
CA LEU A 381 1.67 -49.90 -17.84
C LEU A 381 2.01 -51.37 -17.57
N ALA A 382 2.90 -51.61 -16.61
CA ALA A 382 3.28 -52.97 -16.20
C ALA A 382 2.09 -53.75 -15.62
N ALA A 383 2.14 -55.09 -15.70
CA ALA A 383 1.07 -55.95 -15.20
C ALA A 383 0.73 -55.67 -13.73
N GLY A 384 -0.53 -55.36 -13.45
CA GLY A 384 -1.03 -55.02 -12.10
C GLY A 384 -1.08 -53.52 -11.79
N GLN A 385 -0.60 -52.64 -12.68
CA GLN A 385 -0.77 -51.20 -12.58
C GLN A 385 -1.95 -50.71 -13.43
N ASN A 386 -2.58 -49.62 -13.01
CA ASN A 386 -3.65 -48.95 -13.75
C ASN A 386 -3.32 -47.48 -13.94
N THR A 387 -4.07 -46.81 -14.81
CA THR A 387 -3.80 -45.40 -15.15
C THR A 387 -4.25 -44.42 -14.08
N VAL A 388 -4.98 -44.85 -13.04
CA VAL A 388 -5.55 -44.00 -11.98
C VAL A 388 -4.64 -43.93 -10.76
N ASP A 389 -4.13 -45.08 -10.30
CA ASP A 389 -3.36 -45.24 -9.06
C ASP A 389 -2.00 -45.89 -9.36
N ASN A 390 -1.07 -45.11 -9.93
CA ASN A 390 0.32 -45.54 -10.14
C ASN A 390 1.33 -44.62 -9.46
N ASP A 391 2.57 -45.11 -9.32
CA ASP A 391 3.65 -44.43 -8.61
C ASP A 391 3.98 -43.04 -9.20
N GLU A 392 3.87 -42.88 -10.52
CA GLU A 392 4.12 -41.62 -11.22
C GLU A 392 3.05 -40.57 -10.87
N VAL A 393 1.77 -40.97 -10.91
CA VAL A 393 0.64 -40.11 -10.53
C VAL A 393 0.71 -39.69 -9.06
N LEU A 394 1.03 -40.63 -8.17
CA LEU A 394 1.06 -40.38 -6.73
C LEU A 394 2.19 -39.43 -6.33
N ARG A 395 3.38 -39.59 -6.93
CA ARG A 395 4.59 -38.82 -6.61
C ARG A 395 4.79 -37.55 -7.46
N LEU A 396 3.86 -37.25 -8.38
CA LEU A 396 3.95 -36.08 -9.25
C LEU A 396 4.00 -34.78 -8.45
N GLN A 397 5.01 -33.95 -8.73
CA GLN A 397 5.20 -32.62 -8.14
C GLN A 397 4.97 -31.55 -9.21
N PRO A 398 3.84 -30.81 -9.17
CA PRO A 398 3.46 -29.87 -10.24
C PRO A 398 4.53 -28.85 -10.60
N LYS A 399 5.24 -28.32 -9.61
CA LYS A 399 6.28 -27.29 -9.77
C LYS A 399 7.41 -27.68 -10.74
N LYS A 400 7.70 -28.98 -10.90
CA LYS A 400 8.77 -29.49 -11.78
C LYS A 400 8.43 -29.46 -13.27
N PHE A 401 7.16 -29.22 -13.59
CA PHE A 401 6.66 -29.18 -14.97
C PHE A 401 6.70 -27.78 -15.59
N MET A 402 7.03 -26.77 -14.78
CA MET A 402 7.27 -25.40 -15.24
C MET A 402 8.76 -25.09 -15.17
N ARG A 403 9.27 -24.31 -16.14
CA ARG A 403 10.70 -24.14 -16.35
C ARG A 403 11.33 -23.17 -15.36
N ASN A 404 10.76 -21.97 -15.20
CA ASN A 404 11.45 -20.88 -14.51
C ASN A 404 10.96 -20.70 -13.07
N ARG A 405 11.86 -20.89 -12.10
CA ARG A 405 11.58 -20.80 -10.66
C ARG A 405 11.34 -19.39 -10.11
N VAL A 406 11.68 -18.32 -10.85
CA VAL A 406 11.38 -16.92 -10.44
C VAL A 406 10.01 -16.45 -10.93
N LEU A 407 9.32 -17.31 -11.70
CA LEU A 407 7.98 -17.11 -12.20
C LEU A 407 6.97 -17.96 -11.41
N ALA A 408 5.67 -17.87 -11.73
CA ALA A 408 4.68 -18.71 -11.09
C ALA A 408 4.76 -20.16 -11.60
N LEU A 409 4.75 -21.14 -10.68
CA LEU A 409 4.98 -22.56 -10.99
C LEU A 409 3.69 -23.40 -10.95
N ASP A 410 2.79 -23.09 -10.03
CA ASP A 410 1.52 -23.78 -9.83
C ASP A 410 0.46 -22.86 -9.20
N GLU A 411 -0.73 -23.39 -8.89
CA GLU A 411 -1.82 -22.68 -8.20
C GLU A 411 -1.46 -22.25 -6.77
N TYR A 412 -0.34 -22.71 -6.22
CA TYR A 412 0.21 -22.29 -4.92
C TYR A 412 1.41 -21.35 -5.07
N THR A 413 1.65 -20.82 -6.27
CA THR A 413 2.70 -19.84 -6.52
C THR A 413 2.08 -18.54 -7.03
N LEU A 414 2.19 -17.47 -6.25
CA LEU A 414 1.74 -16.13 -6.63
C LEU A 414 2.93 -15.33 -7.14
N ARG A 415 2.86 -14.77 -8.35
CA ARG A 415 3.82 -13.78 -8.84
C ARG A 415 3.22 -12.38 -8.80
N ILE A 416 3.99 -11.45 -8.23
CA ILE A 416 3.73 -10.02 -8.15
C ILE A 416 4.74 -9.34 -9.08
N ALA A 417 4.26 -8.54 -10.03
CA ALA A 417 5.07 -7.73 -10.93
C ALA A 417 4.89 -6.25 -10.62
N TYR A 418 5.98 -5.49 -10.66
CA TYR A 418 5.98 -4.04 -10.52
C TYR A 418 6.21 -3.38 -11.88
N ASP A 419 5.87 -2.10 -12.01
CA ASP A 419 6.15 -1.35 -13.23
C ASP A 419 7.66 -1.13 -13.43
N ASP A 420 8.17 -1.43 -14.62
CA ASP A 420 9.61 -1.26 -14.94
C ASP A 420 10.10 0.19 -14.84
N TYR A 421 9.20 1.18 -14.96
CA TYR A 421 9.55 2.61 -14.86
C TYR A 421 9.51 3.14 -13.42
N GLN A 422 8.98 2.34 -12.49
CA GLN A 422 8.90 2.68 -11.06
C GLN A 422 8.96 1.40 -10.21
N PRO A 423 10.00 0.58 -10.32
CA PRO A 423 10.09 -0.64 -9.53
C PRO A 423 10.11 -0.32 -8.03
N THR A 424 9.65 -1.28 -7.23
CA THR A 424 9.58 -1.09 -5.77
C THR A 424 10.94 -1.35 -5.12
N ASN A 425 11.03 -1.23 -3.79
CA ASN A 425 12.22 -1.55 -3.02
C ASN A 425 11.93 -2.70 -2.04
N ILE A 426 12.93 -3.15 -1.27
CA ILE A 426 12.76 -4.25 -0.30
C ILE A 426 11.66 -3.96 0.74
N HIS A 427 11.55 -2.73 1.23
CA HIS A 427 10.51 -2.36 2.19
C HIS A 427 9.11 -2.45 1.56
N GLY A 428 8.98 -2.00 0.31
CA GLY A 428 7.79 -2.17 -0.50
C GLY A 428 7.41 -3.65 -0.61
N THR A 429 8.27 -4.47 -1.22
CA THR A 429 8.04 -5.91 -1.38
C THR A 429 7.69 -6.61 -0.06
N TYR A 430 8.42 -6.32 1.01
CA TYR A 430 8.16 -6.86 2.35
C TYR A 430 6.78 -6.46 2.88
N SER A 431 6.44 -5.18 2.81
CA SER A 431 5.13 -4.68 3.22
C SER A 431 4.01 -5.30 2.39
N ASP A 432 4.24 -5.55 1.08
CA ASP A 432 3.25 -6.15 0.19
C ASP A 432 2.86 -7.55 0.67
N VAL A 433 3.86 -8.42 0.84
CA VAL A 433 3.65 -9.80 1.27
C VAL A 433 3.29 -9.95 2.76
N ASN A 434 3.52 -8.92 3.59
CA ASN A 434 3.21 -8.94 5.02
C ASN A 434 1.85 -8.33 5.38
N SER A 435 1.27 -7.48 4.54
CA SER A 435 0.06 -6.73 4.94
C SER A 435 -0.85 -6.23 3.83
N ILE A 436 -0.36 -6.10 2.59
CA ILE A 436 -1.17 -5.61 1.47
C ILE A 436 -1.91 -6.76 0.77
N LEU A 437 -1.18 -7.85 0.52
CA LEU A 437 -1.69 -9.03 -0.17
C LEU A 437 -2.44 -9.92 0.81
N THR A 438 -3.74 -9.65 0.96
CA THR A 438 -4.65 -10.48 1.77
C THR A 438 -5.57 -11.27 0.85
N PRO A 439 -5.70 -12.59 1.01
CA PRO A 439 -6.50 -13.42 0.11
C PRO A 439 -8.01 -13.22 0.35
N ILE A 440 -8.84 -13.57 -0.62
CA ILE A 440 -10.30 -13.67 -0.50
C ILE A 440 -10.83 -14.88 -1.27
N ASN A 441 -11.75 -15.63 -0.65
CA ASN A 441 -12.47 -16.69 -1.36
C ASN A 441 -13.62 -16.08 -2.17
N ARG A 442 -13.36 -15.76 -3.45
CA ARG A 442 -14.36 -15.13 -4.33
C ARG A 442 -15.60 -15.98 -4.55
N ARG A 443 -15.45 -17.30 -4.68
CA ARG A 443 -16.59 -18.21 -4.86
C ARG A 443 -17.57 -18.11 -3.69
N PHE A 444 -17.06 -18.07 -2.46
CA PHE A 444 -17.89 -17.84 -1.28
C PHE A 444 -18.59 -16.48 -1.34
N VAL A 445 -17.84 -15.40 -1.62
CA VAL A 445 -18.37 -14.03 -1.69
C VAL A 445 -19.51 -13.93 -2.70
N GLU A 446 -19.33 -14.46 -3.90
CA GLU A 446 -20.36 -14.46 -4.94
C GLU A 446 -21.56 -15.32 -4.53
N SER A 447 -21.34 -16.46 -3.86
CA SER A 447 -22.42 -17.35 -3.40
C SER A 447 -23.35 -16.75 -2.33
N ILE A 448 -22.89 -15.73 -1.58
CA ILE A 448 -23.66 -15.06 -0.52
C ILE A 448 -24.33 -13.77 -0.99
N GLY A 449 -24.28 -13.45 -2.30
CA GLY A 449 -24.87 -12.22 -2.86
C GLY A 449 -23.83 -11.17 -3.28
N GLY A 450 -22.55 -11.51 -3.28
CA GLY A 450 -21.47 -10.67 -3.80
C GLY A 450 -20.80 -9.77 -2.76
N ILE A 451 -19.91 -8.90 -3.25
CA ILE A 451 -19.01 -8.13 -2.40
C ILE A 451 -19.70 -7.15 -1.45
N ASN A 452 -20.96 -6.78 -1.71
CA ASN A 452 -21.71 -5.89 -0.83
C ASN A 452 -22.25 -6.61 0.41
N GLU A 453 -22.48 -7.91 0.35
CA GLU A 453 -22.94 -8.72 1.49
C GLU A 453 -21.78 -9.24 2.35
N PHE A 454 -20.59 -9.33 1.77
CA PHE A 454 -19.39 -9.82 2.43
C PHE A 454 -19.06 -8.99 3.68
N GLY A 455 -18.90 -9.67 4.81
CA GLY A 455 -18.50 -9.05 6.08
C GLY A 455 -19.55 -8.18 6.78
N LEU A 456 -20.81 -8.16 6.33
CA LEU A 456 -21.89 -7.46 7.06
C LEU A 456 -22.37 -8.22 8.30
N LYS A 457 -22.18 -9.54 8.32
CA LYS A 457 -22.53 -10.45 9.41
C LYS A 457 -21.45 -11.51 9.56
N LYS A 458 -21.42 -12.19 10.71
CA LYS A 458 -20.46 -13.26 11.00
C LYS A 458 -20.57 -14.40 9.98
N GLU A 459 -21.78 -14.75 9.54
CA GLU A 459 -22.05 -15.85 8.59
C GLU A 459 -21.58 -15.52 7.17
N ASN A 460 -21.44 -14.23 6.86
CA ASN A 460 -21.00 -13.72 5.55
C ASN A 460 -19.48 -13.47 5.51
N PHE A 461 -18.71 -14.16 6.36
CA PHE A 461 -17.28 -13.96 6.48
C PHE A 461 -16.55 -15.30 6.69
N LEU A 462 -15.40 -15.47 6.03
CA LEU A 462 -14.52 -16.62 6.21
C LEU A 462 -13.20 -16.19 6.84
N THR A 463 -12.63 -17.06 7.66
CA THR A 463 -11.31 -16.90 8.28
C THR A 463 -10.37 -17.99 7.81
N ASN A 464 -9.08 -17.70 7.64
CA ASN A 464 -8.03 -18.71 7.43
C ASN A 464 -6.87 -18.59 8.44
N GLY A 465 -6.96 -17.65 9.39
CA GLY A 465 -5.92 -17.39 10.37
C GLY A 465 -6.05 -18.15 11.69
N ALA A 466 -5.25 -17.72 12.66
CA ALA A 466 -5.13 -18.33 13.99
C ALA A 466 -6.41 -18.29 14.84
N PHE A 467 -7.39 -17.43 14.50
CA PHE A 467 -8.64 -17.29 15.25
C PHE A 467 -9.87 -17.26 14.34
N THR A 468 -10.97 -17.80 14.85
CA THR A 468 -12.32 -17.63 14.31
C THR A 468 -13.12 -16.63 15.16
N ILE A 469 -14.22 -16.12 14.62
CA ILE A 469 -15.11 -15.21 15.33
C ILE A 469 -16.17 -16.01 16.09
N GLU A 470 -16.13 -15.96 17.43
CA GLU A 470 -17.15 -16.56 18.28
C GLU A 470 -18.39 -15.64 18.34
N ASP A 471 -18.18 -14.35 18.61
CA ASP A 471 -19.22 -13.33 18.74
C ASP A 471 -18.79 -11.98 18.14
N LEU A 472 -19.75 -11.22 17.61
CA LEU A 472 -19.54 -9.98 16.86
C LEU A 472 -20.68 -8.99 17.09
N VAL A 473 -20.34 -7.82 17.62
CA VAL A 473 -21.24 -6.66 17.70
C VAL A 473 -20.55 -5.49 17.02
N LEU A 474 -21.02 -5.11 15.84
CA LEU A 474 -20.49 -3.99 15.04
C LEU A 474 -20.95 -2.62 15.57
N GLY A 475 -20.20 -1.57 15.23
CA GLY A 475 -20.51 -0.18 15.59
C GLY A 475 -19.88 0.31 16.90
N PRO A 476 -20.13 1.58 17.28
CA PRO A 476 -19.58 2.16 18.51
C PRO A 476 -19.99 1.36 19.75
N GLN A 477 -19.06 1.17 20.69
CA GLN A 477 -19.26 0.36 21.91
C GLN A 477 -19.51 -1.14 21.65
N GLY A 478 -19.38 -1.60 20.40
CA GLY A 478 -19.39 -3.01 20.04
C GLY A 478 -18.10 -3.75 20.44
N PHE A 479 -17.98 -4.99 19.99
CA PHE A 479 -16.80 -5.82 20.22
C PHE A 479 -16.69 -7.00 19.24
N ILE A 480 -15.52 -7.64 19.22
CA ILE A 480 -15.29 -8.96 18.63
C ILE A 480 -14.75 -9.89 19.71
N LEU A 481 -15.36 -11.07 19.85
CA LEU A 481 -14.80 -12.17 20.63
C LEU A 481 -14.20 -13.20 19.68
N LEU A 482 -12.89 -13.34 19.76
CA LEU A 482 -12.09 -14.26 18.96
C LEU A 482 -11.84 -15.56 19.74
N LYS A 483 -11.91 -16.68 19.04
CA LYS A 483 -11.62 -18.01 19.57
C LYS A 483 -10.54 -18.68 18.74
N LYS A 484 -9.60 -19.34 19.41
CA LYS A 484 -8.51 -20.07 18.76
C LYS A 484 -9.05 -21.06 17.72
N ASN A 485 -8.51 -20.98 16.50
CA ASN A 485 -8.81 -21.91 15.42
C ASN A 485 -7.93 -23.15 15.53
N ASN A 486 -8.51 -24.28 15.95
CA ASN A 486 -7.76 -25.54 16.06
C ASN A 486 -7.46 -26.22 14.72
N GLN A 487 -8.11 -25.81 13.62
CA GLN A 487 -7.86 -26.31 12.27
C GLN A 487 -6.80 -25.50 11.51
N TYR A 488 -6.34 -24.40 12.09
CA TYR A 488 -5.27 -23.59 11.54
C TYR A 488 -3.95 -24.38 11.53
N TYR A 489 -3.20 -24.35 10.42
CA TYR A 489 -2.01 -25.19 10.22
C TYR A 489 -0.94 -25.00 11.32
N SER A 490 -0.84 -23.79 11.90
CA SER A 490 0.07 -23.43 12.99
C SER A 490 -0.67 -23.18 14.33
N ALA A 491 -1.79 -23.89 14.55
CA ALA A 491 -2.60 -23.78 15.76
C ALA A 491 -1.82 -24.13 17.03
N SER A 492 -0.84 -25.04 16.97
CA SER A 492 0.01 -25.42 18.11
C SER A 492 0.79 -24.23 18.69
N LYS A 493 1.20 -23.29 17.84
CA LYS A 493 1.95 -22.08 18.22
C LYS A 493 1.05 -20.91 18.66
N THR A 494 -0.26 -21.01 18.46
CA THR A 494 -1.23 -19.97 18.88
C THR A 494 -1.40 -20.01 20.39
N ILE A 495 -1.08 -18.92 21.11
CA ILE A 495 -0.96 -18.87 22.58
C ILE A 495 -2.33 -18.73 23.27
N SER A 496 -3.04 -17.63 23.01
CA SER A 496 -4.34 -17.32 23.63
C SER A 496 -5.45 -18.21 23.06
N ASN A 497 -6.41 -18.61 23.90
CA ASN A 497 -7.61 -19.34 23.50
C ASN A 497 -8.74 -18.38 23.14
N TYR A 498 -8.90 -17.30 23.91
CA TYR A 498 -9.90 -16.26 23.68
C TYR A 498 -9.30 -14.86 23.75
N ILE A 499 -9.63 -14.02 22.77
CA ILE A 499 -9.23 -12.61 22.73
C ILE A 499 -10.48 -11.76 22.54
N LYS A 500 -10.64 -10.72 23.35
CA LYS A 500 -11.75 -9.76 23.20
C LYS A 500 -11.23 -8.41 22.73
N LEU A 501 -11.76 -7.94 21.60
CA LEU A 501 -11.44 -6.65 21.00
C LEU A 501 -12.64 -5.71 21.21
N TYR A 502 -12.46 -4.65 22.00
CA TYR A 502 -13.49 -3.64 22.26
C TYR A 502 -13.43 -2.51 21.23
N PHE A 503 -14.58 -2.03 20.78
CA PHE A 503 -14.69 -0.88 19.87
C PHE A 503 -14.78 0.42 20.64
N SER A 504 -13.61 1.02 20.91
CA SER A 504 -13.45 2.26 21.67
C SER A 504 -12.16 2.98 21.24
N ASN A 505 -12.30 4.26 20.88
CA ASN A 505 -11.20 5.12 20.44
C ASN A 505 -10.89 6.27 21.41
N ASP A 506 -11.68 6.46 22.47
CA ASP A 506 -11.46 7.51 23.46
C ASP A 506 -10.30 7.14 24.41
N PRO A 507 -9.19 7.90 24.44
CA PRO A 507 -8.04 7.59 25.28
C PRO A 507 -8.32 7.62 26.79
N ASN A 508 -9.29 8.42 27.25
CA ASN A 508 -9.67 8.48 28.66
C ASN A 508 -10.48 7.25 29.06
N ILE A 509 -11.44 6.84 28.23
CA ILE A 509 -12.21 5.59 28.44
C ILE A 509 -11.26 4.39 28.41
N ASN A 510 -10.38 4.34 27.41
CA ASN A 510 -9.43 3.23 27.29
C ASN A 510 -8.43 3.18 28.46
N SER A 511 -8.02 4.34 28.99
CA SER A 511 -7.18 4.40 30.20
C SER A 511 -7.91 3.83 31.43
N ALA A 512 -9.20 4.14 31.61
CA ALA A 512 -10.01 3.53 32.67
C ALA A 512 -10.15 2.02 32.48
N MET A 513 -10.45 1.56 31.26
CA MET A 513 -10.51 0.12 30.93
C MET A 513 -9.18 -0.59 31.18
N PHE A 514 -8.03 0.08 30.99
CA PHE A 514 -6.72 -0.47 31.30
C PHE A 514 -6.48 -0.59 32.81
N GLU A 515 -6.86 0.43 33.59
CA GLU A 515 -6.77 0.44 35.07
C GLU A 515 -7.67 -0.66 35.70
N ASP A 516 -8.86 -0.86 35.15
CA ASP A 516 -9.80 -1.94 35.53
C ASP A 516 -9.38 -3.33 34.96
N GLY A 517 -8.36 -3.32 34.09
CA GLY A 517 -7.76 -4.50 33.46
C GLY A 517 -8.54 -5.10 32.29
N TYR A 518 -9.67 -4.53 31.85
CA TYR A 518 -10.44 -5.02 30.70
C TYR A 518 -9.59 -5.12 29.43
N ILE A 519 -8.66 -4.20 29.26
CA ILE A 519 -7.67 -4.21 28.18
C ILE A 519 -6.24 -4.22 28.73
N SER A 520 -5.32 -4.65 27.87
CA SER A 520 -3.91 -4.83 28.20
C SER A 520 -3.00 -3.79 27.56
N ALA A 521 -3.51 -2.92 26.68
CA ALA A 521 -2.73 -1.84 26.09
C ALA A 521 -3.60 -0.65 25.68
N THR A 522 -3.05 0.57 25.78
CA THR A 522 -3.68 1.80 25.26
C THR A 522 -2.70 2.96 25.14
N LYS A 523 -3.05 3.98 24.35
CA LYS A 523 -2.37 5.28 24.34
C LYS A 523 -2.66 6.03 25.64
N ILE A 524 -1.65 6.71 26.19
CA ILE A 524 -1.79 7.46 27.45
C ILE A 524 -2.13 8.93 27.12
N PRO A 525 -3.28 9.45 27.58
CA PRO A 525 -3.61 10.86 27.44
C PRO A 525 -2.50 11.76 28.02
N PRO A 526 -2.14 12.89 27.37
CA PRO A 526 -1.08 13.79 27.85
C PRO A 526 -1.18 14.16 29.34
N VAL A 527 -2.39 14.43 29.82
CA VAL A 527 -2.67 14.78 31.22
C VAL A 527 -2.41 13.63 32.22
N LEU A 528 -2.42 12.38 31.77
CA LEU A 528 -2.19 11.19 32.60
C LEU A 528 -0.74 10.67 32.53
N GLN A 529 0.08 11.16 31.59
CA GLN A 529 1.44 10.65 31.39
C GLN A 529 2.29 10.71 32.67
N TRP A 530 2.25 11.83 33.40
CA TRP A 530 2.96 11.97 34.67
C TRP A 530 2.41 11.06 35.78
N LYS A 531 1.08 10.86 35.85
CA LYS A 531 0.45 9.92 36.81
C LYS A 531 0.93 8.49 36.54
N TYR A 532 0.93 8.07 35.28
CA TYR A 532 1.38 6.73 34.90
C TYR A 532 2.88 6.55 35.13
N TRP A 533 3.67 7.56 34.78
CA TRP A 533 5.12 7.51 34.93
C TRP A 533 5.56 7.48 36.39
N THR A 534 4.90 8.22 37.28
CA THR A 534 5.24 8.23 38.72
C THR A 534 4.79 6.95 39.44
N ASN A 535 3.82 6.21 38.89
CA ASN A 535 3.39 4.91 39.41
C ASN A 535 4.39 3.79 39.04
N THR A 536 5.04 3.20 40.04
CA THR A 536 6.06 2.15 39.86
C THR A 536 5.52 0.85 39.27
N LYS A 537 4.21 0.58 39.34
CA LYS A 537 3.57 -0.59 38.69
C LYS A 537 3.34 -0.37 37.20
N ASN A 538 3.01 0.86 36.79
CA ASN A 538 2.70 1.18 35.40
C ASN A 538 3.97 1.51 34.60
N ARG A 539 4.93 2.21 35.22
CA ARG A 539 6.17 2.67 34.58
C ARG A 539 6.90 1.60 33.74
N PRO A 540 7.06 0.34 34.19
CA PRO A 540 7.74 -0.69 33.39
C PRO A 540 7.04 -1.00 32.06
N PHE A 541 5.74 -0.75 31.97
CA PHE A 541 4.89 -1.02 30.80
C PHE A 541 4.72 0.19 29.88
N MET A 542 5.26 1.35 30.27
CA MET A 542 5.18 2.57 29.46
C MET A 542 6.25 2.58 28.37
N ASN A 543 5.84 2.86 27.14
CA ASN A 543 6.72 3.01 25.99
C ASN A 543 6.37 4.28 25.20
N LYS A 544 7.35 4.79 24.46
CA LYS A 544 7.18 5.90 23.53
C LYS A 544 7.15 5.30 22.14
N SER A 545 6.09 5.62 21.40
CA SER A 545 5.88 5.16 20.03
C SER A 545 5.89 6.37 19.10
N ASN A 546 6.24 6.13 17.84
CA ASN A 546 6.36 7.16 16.83
C ASN A 546 5.68 6.71 15.52
N GLY A 547 4.94 7.63 14.89
CA GLY A 547 4.44 7.46 13.51
C GLY A 547 5.48 7.85 12.45
N TYR A 548 5.06 7.86 11.19
CA TYR A 548 5.85 8.31 10.05
C TYR A 548 4.98 9.14 9.10
N GLY A 549 5.50 10.27 8.64
CA GLY A 549 4.90 11.09 7.59
C GLY A 549 4.61 12.53 8.01
N THR A 550 4.30 13.41 7.07
CA THR A 550 4.33 14.86 7.31
C THR A 550 2.95 15.43 7.61
N ILE A 551 2.80 16.10 8.75
CA ILE A 551 1.69 17.02 9.00
C ILE A 551 2.10 18.43 8.57
N ALA A 552 1.23 19.07 7.80
CA ALA A 552 1.48 20.40 7.26
C ALA A 552 0.23 21.26 7.21
N PHE A 553 0.43 22.58 7.08
CA PHE A 553 -0.57 23.42 6.45
C PHE A 553 -0.44 23.34 4.93
N ALA A 554 -1.55 23.31 4.21
CA ALA A 554 -1.56 23.38 2.75
C ALA A 554 -2.46 24.52 2.26
N PHE A 555 -1.98 25.23 1.24
CA PHE A 555 -2.70 26.33 0.61
C PHE A 555 -3.47 25.85 -0.62
N ASN A 556 -4.71 26.30 -0.77
CA ASN A 556 -5.45 26.10 -2.02
C ASN A 556 -4.97 27.09 -3.09
N LEU A 557 -4.12 26.61 -4.01
CA LEU A 557 -3.59 27.36 -5.15
C LEU A 557 -4.25 26.94 -6.46
N ASP A 558 -5.46 26.39 -6.37
CA ASP A 558 -6.24 25.98 -7.51
C ASP A 558 -6.77 27.19 -8.31
N LYS A 559 -6.63 27.16 -9.63
CA LYS A 559 -7.04 28.29 -10.48
C LYS A 559 -8.54 28.33 -10.75
N GLU A 560 -9.22 27.18 -10.72
CA GLU A 560 -10.66 27.11 -10.93
C GLU A 560 -11.43 27.48 -9.65
N THR A 561 -11.05 26.92 -8.50
CA THR A 561 -11.78 27.14 -7.24
C THR A 561 -11.29 28.33 -6.43
N ASN A 562 -10.01 28.71 -6.58
CA ASN A 562 -9.41 29.76 -5.75
C ASN A 562 -8.50 30.72 -6.53
N GLY A 563 -8.72 30.88 -7.84
CA GLY A 563 -7.81 31.64 -8.72
C GLY A 563 -7.67 33.12 -8.40
N ASN A 564 -8.69 33.73 -7.81
CA ASN A 564 -8.73 35.15 -7.42
C ASN A 564 -8.37 35.38 -5.94
N SER A 565 -8.12 34.32 -5.16
CA SER A 565 -7.75 34.48 -3.76
C SER A 565 -6.34 35.05 -3.63
N ILE A 566 -6.17 35.96 -2.66
CA ILE A 566 -4.89 36.60 -2.36
C ILE A 566 -3.83 35.59 -1.89
N VAL A 567 -4.24 34.39 -1.49
CA VAL A 567 -3.34 33.27 -1.16
C VAL A 567 -2.44 32.85 -2.33
N ASN A 568 -2.80 33.22 -3.58
CA ASN A 568 -1.97 32.98 -4.76
C ASN A 568 -0.66 33.81 -4.74
N ASP A 569 -0.59 34.87 -3.94
CA ASP A 569 0.61 35.68 -3.78
C ASP A 569 1.71 34.93 -3.01
N ASN A 570 2.91 34.86 -3.59
CA ASN A 570 4.02 34.13 -2.98
C ASN A 570 4.55 34.82 -1.72
N ASN A 571 4.63 36.16 -1.71
CA ASN A 571 5.12 36.92 -0.58
C ASN A 571 4.21 36.73 0.64
N LEU A 572 2.88 36.68 0.44
CA LEU A 572 1.94 36.37 1.53
C LEU A 572 2.19 34.98 2.14
N ARG A 573 2.32 33.94 1.30
CA ARG A 573 2.54 32.57 1.78
C ARG A 573 3.89 32.42 2.49
N SER A 574 4.95 33.00 1.94
CA SER A 574 6.28 32.99 2.57
C SER A 574 6.28 33.78 3.89
N ALA A 575 5.56 34.90 3.97
CA ALA A 575 5.40 35.64 5.24
C ALA A 575 4.74 34.75 6.30
N ILE A 576 3.68 34.02 5.95
CA ILE A 576 3.02 33.06 6.86
C ILE A 576 3.98 31.93 7.26
N TYR A 577 4.72 31.34 6.30
CA TYR A 577 5.67 30.25 6.54
C TYR A 577 6.70 30.61 7.62
N TYR A 578 7.34 31.78 7.50
CA TYR A 578 8.42 32.21 8.39
C TYR A 578 7.92 32.78 9.72
N ALA A 579 6.62 33.11 9.82
CA ALA A 579 6.00 33.61 11.05
C ALA A 579 5.48 32.51 12.00
N ILE A 580 5.47 31.24 11.57
CA ILE A 580 4.99 30.12 12.40
C ILE A 580 6.14 29.60 13.26
N ASN A 581 5.96 29.65 14.59
CA ASN A 581 6.81 28.92 15.53
C ASN A 581 6.26 27.51 15.73
N ARG A 582 6.86 26.52 15.05
CA ARG A 582 6.38 25.14 15.06
C ARG A 582 6.47 24.50 16.44
N ASN A 583 7.49 24.79 17.25
CA ASN A 583 7.60 24.22 18.59
C ASN A 583 6.48 24.70 19.51
N GLU A 584 6.12 25.98 19.44
CA GLU A 584 4.96 26.51 20.18
C GLU A 584 3.65 25.91 19.66
N LEU A 585 3.51 25.78 18.33
CA LEU A 585 2.34 25.15 17.69
C LEU A 585 2.12 23.73 18.22
N LEU A 586 3.17 22.90 18.21
CA LEU A 586 3.07 21.50 18.65
C LEU A 586 2.62 21.39 20.11
N ASN A 587 3.08 22.29 20.98
CA ASN A 587 2.63 22.32 22.37
C ASN A 587 1.15 22.75 22.50
N ILE A 588 0.69 23.73 21.73
CA ILE A 588 -0.71 24.18 21.73
C ILE A 588 -1.65 23.06 21.24
N VAL A 589 -1.22 22.31 20.22
CA VAL A 589 -2.01 21.21 19.64
C VAL A 589 -2.05 19.99 20.57
N GLY A 590 -1.03 19.79 21.41
CA GLY A 590 -0.91 18.64 22.32
C GLY A 590 0.16 17.62 21.92
N TRP A 591 0.95 17.93 20.89
CA TRP A 591 2.07 17.15 20.38
C TRP A 591 3.39 17.47 21.10
N SER A 592 3.36 17.55 22.43
CA SER A 592 4.52 17.95 23.25
C SER A 592 5.69 16.97 23.21
N SER A 593 5.51 15.77 22.65
CA SER A 593 6.59 14.79 22.42
C SER A 593 7.10 14.76 20.98
N SER A 594 6.46 15.52 20.07
CA SER A 594 6.83 15.62 18.65
C SER A 594 7.81 16.76 18.39
N PHE A 595 8.46 16.69 17.23
CA PHE A 595 9.60 17.54 16.86
C PHE A 595 9.21 18.48 15.70
N PRO A 596 9.59 19.77 15.73
CA PRO A 596 9.40 20.72 14.63
C PRO A 596 10.05 20.29 13.31
N VAL A 597 9.30 20.29 12.21
CA VAL A 597 9.82 19.92 10.89
C VAL A 597 9.61 21.03 9.86
N ILE A 598 10.65 21.30 9.08
CA ILE A 598 10.71 22.38 8.07
C ILE A 598 10.93 21.85 6.65
N THR A 599 10.87 20.53 6.49
CA THR A 599 11.08 19.81 5.23
C THR A 599 9.79 19.10 4.86
N TRP A 600 9.45 19.09 3.57
CA TRP A 600 8.21 18.49 3.12
C TRP A 600 8.32 16.97 3.01
N THR A 601 9.45 16.49 2.49
CA THR A 601 9.85 15.08 2.50
C THR A 601 9.82 14.53 3.92
N ALA A 602 9.02 13.48 4.12
CA ALA A 602 9.03 12.73 5.37
C ALA A 602 10.24 11.80 5.42
N PHE A 603 10.95 11.83 6.55
CA PHE A 603 12.04 10.91 6.82
C PHE A 603 11.61 9.74 7.70
N GLY A 604 12.52 8.79 7.89
CA GLY A 604 12.36 7.67 8.82
C GLY A 604 11.93 6.33 8.23
N GLN A 605 11.37 6.26 7.02
CA GLN A 605 11.14 4.99 6.30
C GLN A 605 11.88 4.92 4.96
N ALA A 606 12.23 6.07 4.38
CA ALA A 606 13.00 6.13 3.15
C ALA A 606 14.48 5.84 3.44
N ALA A 607 15.12 5.09 2.55
CA ALA A 607 16.58 4.90 2.54
C ALA A 607 17.07 4.76 1.09
N SER A 608 18.37 4.99 0.88
CA SER A 608 19.03 4.63 -0.38
C SER A 608 18.99 3.11 -0.61
N SER A 609 19.34 2.66 -1.82
CA SER A 609 19.51 1.23 -2.10
C SER A 609 20.57 0.56 -1.22
N PHE A 610 21.50 1.33 -0.66
CA PHE A 610 22.55 0.87 0.24
C PHE A 610 22.13 0.92 1.73
N GLY A 611 20.93 1.41 2.03
CA GLY A 611 20.42 1.57 3.40
C GLY A 611 20.83 2.87 4.06
N ASP A 612 21.37 3.84 3.32
CA ASP A 612 21.70 5.16 3.87
C ASP A 612 20.42 5.92 4.19
N ALA A 613 20.40 6.55 5.37
CA ALA A 613 19.32 7.44 5.76
C ALA A 613 19.24 8.63 4.79
N VAL A 614 18.04 8.93 4.31
CA VAL A 614 17.79 10.04 3.39
C VAL A 614 18.22 11.38 3.99
N GLU A 615 18.02 11.55 5.29
CA GLU A 615 18.39 12.72 6.07
C GLU A 615 19.85 13.09 5.85
N ALA A 616 20.76 12.10 5.71
CA ALA A 616 22.18 12.34 5.50
C ALA A 616 22.45 13.13 4.21
N GLY A 617 21.62 12.96 3.18
CA GLY A 617 21.72 13.71 1.93
C GLY A 617 21.35 15.20 2.06
N PHE A 618 20.61 15.57 3.11
CA PHE A 618 20.21 16.96 3.39
C PHE A 618 21.02 17.59 4.53
N GLU A 619 21.85 16.81 5.21
CA GLU A 619 22.71 17.32 6.27
C GLU A 619 23.66 18.39 5.72
N HIS A 620 23.76 19.50 6.45
CA HIS A 620 24.57 20.66 6.08
C HIS A 620 24.16 21.39 4.79
N ASP A 621 23.07 20.99 4.13
CA ASP A 621 22.51 21.76 3.02
C ASP A 621 21.57 22.86 3.53
N PHE A 622 21.59 24.00 2.85
CA PHE A 622 20.82 25.19 3.22
C PHE A 622 20.59 26.09 2.01
N MET A 623 19.61 26.99 2.14
CA MET A 623 19.33 28.07 1.19
C MET A 623 19.28 29.41 1.92
N PHE A 624 19.52 30.51 1.21
CA PHE A 624 19.34 31.85 1.78
C PHE A 624 17.91 32.33 1.62
N ALA A 625 17.36 32.92 2.69
CA ALA A 625 16.08 33.63 2.62
C ALA A 625 16.18 34.85 1.69
N LYS A 626 15.07 35.20 1.02
CA LYS A 626 15.03 36.36 0.11
C LYS A 626 15.18 37.70 0.84
N TYR A 627 14.59 37.81 2.03
CA TYR A 627 14.62 38.98 2.90
C TYR A 627 15.15 38.61 4.28
N GLY A 628 15.40 39.60 5.14
CA GLY A 628 15.95 39.42 6.50
C GLY A 628 17.38 39.95 6.62
N GLN A 629 17.96 39.87 7.82
CA GLN A 629 19.34 40.32 8.07
C GLN A 629 20.31 39.14 8.22
N PHE A 630 21.14 38.90 7.21
CA PHE A 630 22.26 37.96 7.33
C PHE A 630 23.34 38.51 8.28
N THR A 631 23.64 37.79 9.36
CA THR A 631 24.74 38.15 10.27
C THR A 631 25.85 37.11 10.27
N THR A 632 27.11 37.55 10.37
CA THR A 632 28.27 36.64 10.42
C THR A 632 28.38 35.87 11.74
N LYS A 633 27.58 36.23 12.76
CA LYS A 633 27.52 35.49 14.03
C LYS A 633 26.86 34.11 13.87
N ASP A 634 26.00 33.96 12.87
CA ASP A 634 25.27 32.71 12.59
C ASP A 634 26.17 31.62 11.99
N LEU A 635 27.38 31.97 11.55
CA LEU A 635 28.32 31.08 10.84
C LEU A 635 29.00 30.02 11.71
N ASN A 636 29.01 30.19 13.04
CA ASN A 636 29.65 29.22 13.95
C ASN A 636 28.74 28.01 14.26
N ASN A 637 27.48 28.02 13.79
CA ASN A 637 26.55 26.91 13.99
C ASN A 637 26.75 25.80 12.96
N LYS A 638 26.58 24.55 13.43
CA LYS A 638 26.96 23.35 12.67
C LYS A 638 26.23 23.05 11.35
N PRO A 639 25.13 23.69 10.89
CA PRO A 639 24.72 23.45 9.50
C PRO A 639 25.49 24.29 8.47
N PHE A 640 26.19 25.37 8.86
CA PHE A 640 26.71 26.37 7.90
C PHE A 640 28.23 26.34 7.70
N VAL A 641 28.90 25.34 8.28
CA VAL A 641 30.37 25.19 8.27
C VAL A 641 30.93 25.03 6.86
N PHE A 642 30.13 24.56 5.89
CA PHE A 642 30.53 24.35 4.50
C PHE A 642 30.15 25.50 3.55
N MET A 643 29.83 26.69 4.07
CA MET A 643 29.54 27.86 3.24
C MET A 643 30.78 28.37 2.51
N SER A 644 30.70 28.49 1.18
CA SER A 644 31.82 28.99 0.37
C SER A 644 31.99 30.50 0.53
N GLU A 645 33.21 31.01 0.29
CA GLU A 645 33.46 32.45 0.34
C GLU A 645 32.67 33.22 -0.72
N LYS A 646 32.41 32.57 -1.86
CA LYS A 646 31.53 33.07 -2.92
C LYS A 646 30.09 33.23 -2.44
N ASP A 647 29.57 32.27 -1.67
CA ASP A 647 28.21 32.33 -1.10
C ASP A 647 28.09 33.53 -0.15
N LYS A 648 29.08 33.76 0.71
CA LYS A 648 29.12 34.92 1.63
C LYS A 648 29.12 36.25 0.87
N GLN A 649 29.98 36.36 -0.15
CA GLN A 649 30.06 37.57 -0.98
C GLN A 649 28.75 37.84 -1.73
N ASN A 650 28.12 36.79 -2.28
CA ASN A 650 26.84 36.91 -2.96
C ASN A 650 25.72 37.31 -1.99
N ALA A 651 25.62 36.68 -0.82
CA ALA A 651 24.62 37.02 0.18
C ALA A 651 24.71 38.50 0.60
N GLN A 652 25.92 39.03 0.79
CA GLN A 652 26.13 40.45 1.07
C GLN A 652 25.78 41.34 -0.13
N LYS A 653 26.23 40.97 -1.34
CA LYS A 653 25.98 41.73 -2.58
C LYS A 653 24.49 41.89 -2.85
N TYR A 654 23.72 40.81 -2.74
CA TYR A 654 22.29 40.78 -3.05
C TYR A 654 21.40 41.01 -1.82
N LYS A 655 22.00 41.24 -0.65
CA LYS A 655 21.31 41.46 0.63
C LYS A 655 20.31 40.34 0.96
N TRP A 656 20.73 39.10 0.73
CA TRP A 656 19.93 37.95 1.13
C TRP A 656 19.87 37.84 2.66
N GLY A 657 18.80 37.21 3.15
CA GLY A 657 18.59 37.00 4.58
C GLY A 657 19.37 35.82 5.14
N THR A 658 19.07 35.48 6.38
CA THR A 658 19.69 34.38 7.12
C THR A 658 19.59 33.05 6.36
N PRO A 659 20.65 32.23 6.33
CA PRO A 659 20.60 30.90 5.76
C PRO A 659 19.67 30.00 6.58
N VAL A 660 18.83 29.23 5.89
CA VAL A 660 17.86 28.31 6.47
C VAL A 660 18.23 26.89 6.01
N PRO A 661 18.49 25.94 6.93
CA PRO A 661 18.86 24.59 6.56
C PRO A 661 17.71 23.88 5.83
N VAL A 662 18.03 22.93 4.94
CA VAL A 662 17.01 22.13 4.24
C VAL A 662 16.18 21.31 5.24
N GLN A 663 16.80 20.83 6.32
CA GLN A 663 16.15 20.09 7.40
C GLN A 663 16.44 20.67 8.79
N ASN A 664 15.50 20.45 9.72
CA ASN A 664 15.65 20.95 11.09
C ASN A 664 16.60 20.09 11.91
N TYR A 665 16.64 18.79 11.64
CA TYR A 665 17.28 17.78 12.47
C TYR A 665 18.24 16.91 11.67
N THR A 666 19.28 16.40 12.33
CA THR A 666 20.17 15.39 11.75
C THR A 666 19.54 14.00 11.83
N HIS A 667 20.08 13.01 11.12
CA HIS A 667 19.60 11.64 11.24
C HIS A 667 19.63 11.13 12.70
N LEU A 668 20.68 11.47 13.46
CA LEU A 668 20.83 11.07 14.85
C LEU A 668 19.73 11.66 15.76
N ASP A 669 19.34 12.91 15.52
CA ASP A 669 18.25 13.55 16.26
C ASP A 669 16.91 12.85 15.99
N HIS A 670 16.69 12.34 14.77
CA HIS A 670 15.50 11.56 14.43
C HIS A 670 15.44 10.25 15.21
N ILE A 671 16.58 9.56 15.39
CA ILE A 671 16.65 8.32 16.19
C ILE A 671 16.23 8.57 17.65
N ALA A 672 16.52 9.75 18.20
CA ALA A 672 16.18 10.10 19.58
C ALA A 672 14.66 10.17 19.84
N LYS A 673 13.82 10.30 18.81
CA LYS A 673 12.36 10.41 18.95
C LYS A 673 11.71 9.23 19.68
N SER A 674 12.26 8.01 19.51
CA SER A 674 11.78 6.77 20.15
C SER A 674 12.35 6.54 21.55
N MET A 675 13.32 7.34 21.99
CA MET A 675 13.95 7.18 23.29
C MET A 675 13.05 7.70 24.41
N LYS A 676 13.02 6.98 25.55
CA LYS A 676 12.26 7.39 26.75
C LYS A 676 12.83 8.66 27.39
N PHE A 677 14.14 8.88 27.24
CA PHE A 677 14.86 10.08 27.68
C PHE A 677 15.61 10.66 26.49
N GLU A 678 15.25 11.87 26.10
CA GLU A 678 15.92 12.61 25.03
C GLU A 678 16.08 14.08 25.44
N THR A 679 17.16 14.71 24.97
CA THR A 679 17.46 16.12 25.18
C THR A 679 17.85 16.75 23.84
N VAL A 680 16.96 16.66 22.85
CA VAL A 680 17.14 17.26 21.52
C VAL A 680 16.74 18.73 21.56
N ASP A 681 17.53 19.58 20.92
CA ASP A 681 17.21 21.00 20.75
C ASP A 681 15.93 21.17 19.92
N ARG A 682 14.89 21.76 20.51
CA ARG A 682 13.59 21.95 19.85
C ARG A 682 13.42 23.30 19.17
N THR A 683 14.52 24.01 18.93
CA THR A 683 14.51 25.25 18.16
C THR A 683 13.99 24.99 16.73
N ASP A 684 13.00 25.77 16.31
CA ASP A 684 12.51 25.78 14.93
C ASP A 684 13.46 26.62 14.07
N LYS A 685 14.34 25.96 13.30
CA LYS A 685 15.30 26.63 12.40
C LYS A 685 14.65 27.25 11.17
N GLY A 686 13.34 27.05 10.96
CA GLY A 686 12.57 27.67 9.88
C GLY A 686 11.79 28.91 10.33
N PHE A 687 11.74 29.21 11.63
CA PHE A 687 11.05 30.39 12.16
C PHE A 687 11.99 31.61 12.16
N HIS A 688 11.64 32.63 11.38
CA HIS A 688 12.41 33.86 11.26
C HIS A 688 11.48 35.06 11.08
N LEU A 689 11.20 35.77 12.19
CA LEU A 689 10.26 36.88 12.19
C LEU A 689 10.72 38.06 11.30
N ASP A 690 12.02 38.32 11.22
CA ASP A 690 12.58 39.37 10.37
C ASP A 690 12.39 39.04 8.87
N VAL A 691 12.60 37.78 8.49
CA VAL A 691 12.34 37.28 7.13
C VAL A 691 10.84 37.39 6.83
N ALA A 692 9.98 36.97 7.77
CA ALA A 692 8.53 37.03 7.63
C ALA A 692 8.03 38.46 7.42
N GLN A 693 8.56 39.42 8.19
CA GLN A 693 8.26 40.85 8.04
C GLN A 693 8.75 41.40 6.70
N GLY A 694 9.94 41.00 6.23
CA GLY A 694 10.45 41.41 4.93
C GLY A 694 9.56 40.94 3.76
N PHE A 695 9.06 39.71 3.81
CA PHE A 695 8.05 39.23 2.85
C PHE A 695 6.73 40.00 2.98
N MET A 696 6.30 40.30 4.21
CA MET A 696 5.09 41.05 4.44
C MET A 696 5.16 42.49 3.91
N ASP A 697 6.31 43.14 4.03
CA ASP A 697 6.53 44.49 3.50
C ASP A 697 6.53 44.48 1.96
N ALA A 698 7.12 43.45 1.34
CA ALA A 698 7.04 43.25 -0.10
C ALA A 698 5.59 43.03 -0.56
N PHE A 699 4.83 42.19 0.15
CA PHE A 699 3.42 41.95 -0.11
C PHE A 699 2.59 43.24 -0.03
N LYS A 700 2.73 44.03 1.05
CA LYS A 700 2.03 45.32 1.21
C LYS A 700 2.39 46.33 0.13
N LYS A 701 3.61 46.27 -0.39
CA LYS A 701 4.06 47.13 -1.49
C LYS A 701 3.44 46.73 -2.83
N GLU A 702 3.24 45.44 -3.06
CA GLU A 702 2.59 44.91 -4.26
C GLU A 702 1.06 45.11 -4.23
N HIS A 703 0.45 45.13 -3.04
CA HIS A 703 -1.00 45.30 -2.83
C HIS A 703 -1.30 46.48 -1.88
N PRO A 704 -0.94 47.74 -2.24
CA PRO A 704 -1.08 48.91 -1.36
C PRO A 704 -2.54 49.26 -1.01
N GLU A 705 -3.50 48.78 -1.78
CA GLU A 705 -4.94 48.94 -1.56
C GLU A 705 -5.50 48.05 -0.45
N LEU A 706 -4.81 46.96 -0.09
CA LEU A 706 -5.26 46.03 0.93
C LEU A 706 -4.87 46.54 2.33
N LYS A 707 -5.88 46.75 3.18
CA LYS A 707 -5.70 47.13 4.60
C LYS A 707 -5.60 45.93 5.53
N ASN A 708 -6.26 44.84 5.17
CA ASN A 708 -6.20 43.54 5.83
C ASN A 708 -6.53 42.44 4.82
N VAL A 709 -6.22 41.21 5.20
CA VAL A 709 -6.46 39.98 4.46
C VAL A 709 -7.14 39.01 5.41
N THR A 710 -8.23 38.39 4.96
CA THR A 710 -8.88 37.29 5.68
C THR A 710 -8.70 36.00 4.90
N LEU A 711 -8.17 34.97 5.55
CA LEU A 711 -7.99 33.63 4.98
C LEU A 711 -8.90 32.64 5.69
N ARG A 712 -9.65 31.86 4.91
CA ARG A 712 -10.55 30.83 5.45
C ARG A 712 -9.82 29.50 5.63
N MET A 713 -9.69 29.08 6.89
CA MET A 713 -9.18 27.77 7.27
C MET A 713 -10.32 26.84 7.67
N ILE A 714 -10.42 25.66 7.06
CA ILE A 714 -11.40 24.64 7.44
C ILE A 714 -10.78 23.58 8.36
N THR A 715 -11.57 23.04 9.29
CA THR A 715 -11.17 21.93 10.19
C THR A 715 -12.25 20.86 10.26
N ASN A 716 -11.87 19.63 10.59
CA ASN A 716 -12.81 18.52 10.80
C ASN A 716 -13.43 18.45 12.21
N SER A 717 -13.39 19.56 12.96
CA SER A 717 -13.92 19.70 14.32
C SER A 717 -13.23 18.86 15.41
N THR A 718 -12.14 18.14 15.11
CA THR A 718 -11.28 17.55 16.14
C THR A 718 -10.56 18.65 16.93
N ASP A 719 -10.26 18.39 18.20
CA ASP A 719 -9.55 19.36 19.05
C ASP A 719 -8.16 19.68 18.50
N GLU A 720 -7.50 18.70 17.89
CA GLU A 720 -6.21 18.85 17.22
C GLU A 720 -6.25 19.92 16.13
N GLN A 721 -7.12 19.76 15.12
CA GLN A 721 -7.19 20.72 14.01
C GLN A 721 -7.69 22.10 14.44
N LYS A 722 -8.61 22.16 15.41
CA LYS A 722 -9.07 23.42 16.00
C LYS A 722 -7.92 24.19 16.66
N ASN A 723 -7.13 23.50 17.49
CA ASN A 723 -6.00 24.09 18.19
C ASN A 723 -4.91 24.54 17.21
N ALA A 724 -4.69 23.80 16.11
CA ALA A 724 -3.77 24.21 15.06
C ALA A 724 -4.20 25.53 14.39
N GLY A 725 -5.49 25.69 14.10
CA GLY A 725 -6.03 26.95 13.56
C GLY A 725 -5.93 28.11 14.54
N ILE A 726 -6.17 27.87 15.83
CA ILE A 726 -6.04 28.88 16.89
C ILE A 726 -4.58 29.34 17.01
N ALA A 727 -3.63 28.40 17.01
CA ALA A 727 -2.20 28.71 17.04
C ALA A 727 -1.78 29.57 15.84
N LEU A 728 -2.20 29.19 14.63
CA LEU A 728 -1.90 29.97 13.43
C LEU A 728 -2.46 31.40 13.52
N LYS A 729 -3.71 31.55 13.96
CA LYS A 729 -4.34 32.86 14.16
C LYS A 729 -3.54 33.74 15.13
N ASP A 730 -3.09 33.16 16.24
CA ASP A 730 -2.28 33.86 17.24
C ASP A 730 -0.91 34.29 16.67
N PHE A 731 -0.23 33.42 15.93
CA PHE A 731 1.05 33.75 15.29
C PHE A 731 0.92 34.86 14.25
N MET A 732 -0.11 34.84 13.41
CA MET A 732 -0.37 35.90 12.45
C MET A 732 -0.58 37.25 13.15
N ARG A 733 -1.31 37.23 14.27
CA ARG A 733 -1.55 38.44 15.08
C ARG A 733 -0.27 38.96 15.73
N LYS A 734 0.55 38.07 16.30
CA LYS A 734 1.85 38.41 16.91
C LYS A 734 2.82 38.99 15.87
N ALA A 735 2.87 38.42 14.67
CA ALA A 735 3.81 38.82 13.63
C ALA A 735 3.39 40.08 12.86
N PHE A 736 2.08 40.22 12.56
CA PHE A 736 1.57 41.21 11.60
C PHE A 736 0.42 42.07 12.12
N GLY A 737 0.07 41.97 13.41
CA GLY A 737 -1.09 42.65 13.99
C GLY A 737 -2.40 42.16 13.36
N ASP A 738 -3.34 43.07 13.12
CA ASP A 738 -4.65 42.72 12.55
C ASP A 738 -4.65 42.66 11.01
N TYR A 739 -3.47 42.65 10.37
CA TYR A 739 -3.39 42.66 8.91
C TYR A 739 -3.73 41.28 8.30
N ILE A 740 -3.32 40.16 8.92
CA ILE A 740 -3.72 38.82 8.49
C ILE A 740 -4.67 38.24 9.53
N ASN A 741 -5.92 38.00 9.11
CA ASN A 741 -6.94 37.36 9.93
C ASN A 741 -7.21 35.93 9.44
N ILE A 742 -7.22 34.97 10.36
CA ILE A 742 -7.55 33.57 10.08
C ILE A 742 -8.98 33.29 10.56
N GLU A 743 -9.88 33.03 9.60
CA GLU A 743 -11.25 32.61 9.88
C GLU A 743 -11.31 31.08 9.96
N ILE A 744 -11.52 30.55 11.16
CA ILE A 744 -11.58 29.10 11.40
C ILE A 744 -13.01 28.60 11.26
N LYS A 745 -13.24 27.71 10.29
CA LYS A 745 -14.53 27.06 10.04
C LYS A 745 -14.47 25.59 10.45
N ASN A 746 -15.15 25.25 11.54
CA ASN A 746 -15.26 23.87 12.02
C ASN A 746 -16.39 23.15 11.29
N LEU A 747 -16.09 22.02 10.64
CA LEU A 747 -17.02 21.21 9.86
C LEU A 747 -17.04 19.77 10.40
N PRO A 748 -18.18 19.06 10.32
CA PRO A 748 -18.21 17.61 10.52
C PRO A 748 -17.36 16.89 9.47
N GLU A 749 -16.77 15.73 9.81
CA GLU A 749 -15.82 14.99 8.96
C GLU A 749 -16.28 14.84 7.49
N ASN A 750 -17.50 14.36 7.25
CA ASN A 750 -18.01 14.17 5.88
C ASN A 750 -18.10 15.48 5.08
N VAL A 751 -18.44 16.59 5.74
CA VAL A 751 -18.53 17.92 5.11
C VAL A 751 -17.15 18.52 4.92
N TYR A 752 -16.24 18.30 5.87
CA TYR A 752 -14.83 18.67 5.75
C TYR A 752 -14.20 18.00 4.52
N GLU A 753 -14.38 16.70 4.35
CA GLU A 753 -13.83 15.96 3.21
C GLU A 753 -14.42 16.41 1.86
N ASP A 754 -15.72 16.72 1.81
CA ASP A 754 -16.36 17.30 0.62
C ASP A 754 -15.77 18.68 0.28
N TRP A 755 -15.71 19.61 1.25
CA TRP A 755 -15.15 20.95 1.03
C TRP A 755 -13.67 20.92 0.67
N ARG A 756 -12.91 20.02 1.28
CA ARG A 756 -11.50 19.79 0.98
C ARG A 756 -11.32 19.28 -0.44
N THR A 757 -12.11 18.29 -0.86
CA THR A 757 -11.96 17.72 -2.21
C THR A 757 -12.56 18.62 -3.30
N THR A 758 -13.47 19.53 -2.96
CA THR A 758 -14.04 20.52 -3.89
C THR A 758 -13.34 21.89 -3.85
N GLY A 759 -12.29 22.07 -3.05
CA GLY A 759 -11.49 23.31 -3.03
C GLY A 759 -12.16 24.50 -2.33
N GLN A 760 -13.08 24.29 -1.39
CA GLN A 760 -13.82 25.36 -0.71
C GLN A 760 -13.08 25.92 0.53
N TYR A 761 -11.80 26.27 0.38
CA TYR A 761 -10.94 26.76 1.47
C TYR A 761 -9.75 27.55 0.92
N ASP A 762 -9.09 28.34 1.78
CA ASP A 762 -7.76 28.90 1.50
C ASP A 762 -6.65 28.07 2.14
N LEU A 763 -6.89 27.59 3.36
CA LEU A 763 -5.93 26.81 4.13
C LEU A 763 -6.56 25.56 4.79
N ILE A 764 -5.78 24.48 4.86
CA ILE A 764 -6.08 23.31 5.69
C ILE A 764 -4.87 22.91 6.53
N TYR A 765 -5.14 22.25 7.65
CA TYR A 765 -4.16 21.47 8.42
C TYR A 765 -4.51 19.98 8.24
N ARG A 766 -3.52 19.15 7.89
CA ARG A 766 -3.74 17.71 7.73
C ARG A 766 -2.43 16.92 7.82
N ASN A 767 -2.57 15.65 8.15
CA ASN A 767 -1.59 14.60 7.89
C ASN A 767 -1.57 14.23 6.39
N PHE A 768 -0.37 14.05 5.82
CA PHE A 768 -0.12 13.75 4.41
C PHE A 768 0.62 12.43 4.16
N ASP A 769 0.56 11.49 5.10
CA ASP A 769 1.22 10.17 5.02
C ASP A 769 0.81 9.37 3.78
N ALA A 770 -0.36 9.69 3.24
CA ALA A 770 -0.89 9.12 2.00
C ALA A 770 0.00 9.35 0.77
N PHE A 771 1.03 10.19 0.78
CA PHE A 771 1.91 10.34 -0.40
C PHE A 771 2.91 9.20 -0.57
N GLY A 772 3.15 8.42 0.48
CA GLY A 772 4.06 7.29 0.50
C GLY A 772 5.35 7.56 1.29
N SER A 773 6.23 6.55 1.31
CA SER A 773 7.47 6.54 2.10
C SER A 773 8.73 6.52 1.26
N ASP A 774 8.65 6.55 -0.08
CA ASP A 774 9.84 6.74 -0.92
C ASP A 774 10.37 8.17 -0.78
N ILE A 775 11.68 8.33 -0.95
CA ILE A 775 12.40 9.61 -0.84
C ILE A 775 11.78 10.75 -1.67
N TYR A 776 11.23 10.44 -2.84
CA TYR A 776 10.65 11.42 -3.76
C TYR A 776 9.13 11.58 -3.60
N SER A 777 8.49 10.79 -2.72
CA SER A 777 7.02 10.66 -2.61
C SER A 777 6.32 12.00 -2.42
N TYR A 778 6.92 12.85 -1.59
CA TYR A 778 6.39 14.15 -1.23
C TYR A 778 6.71 15.20 -2.29
N ILE A 779 7.90 15.20 -2.89
CA ILE A 779 8.22 16.19 -3.93
C ILE A 779 7.48 15.94 -5.24
N ARG A 780 7.20 14.68 -5.60
CA ARG A 780 6.54 14.35 -6.88
C ARG A 780 5.10 14.84 -6.97
N VAL A 781 4.44 15.08 -5.83
CA VAL A 781 3.04 15.53 -5.76
C VAL A 781 2.80 16.82 -6.54
N PHE A 782 3.85 17.63 -6.72
CA PHE A 782 3.80 18.90 -7.43
C PHE A 782 4.27 18.83 -8.89
N LEU A 783 4.61 17.64 -9.41
CA LEU A 783 4.89 17.46 -10.84
C LEU A 783 3.60 17.53 -11.67
N LYS A 784 2.47 17.11 -11.09
CA LYS A 784 1.15 17.09 -11.76
C LYS A 784 0.11 17.89 -10.99
N PRO A 785 -0.84 18.55 -11.67
CA PRO A 785 -1.95 19.20 -10.99
C PRO A 785 -2.96 18.16 -10.50
N ASP A 786 -3.60 18.42 -9.37
CA ASP A 786 -4.75 17.67 -8.88
C ASP A 786 -5.91 18.58 -8.44
N GLY A 787 -5.97 19.78 -9.02
CA GLY A 787 -7.07 20.73 -8.82
C GLY A 787 -8.37 20.30 -9.50
N ILE A 788 -9.37 21.17 -9.39
CA ILE A 788 -10.62 21.07 -10.14
C ILE A 788 -10.32 21.41 -11.60
N ASP A 789 -10.96 20.70 -12.52
CA ASP A 789 -10.88 20.99 -13.94
C ASP A 789 -12.29 20.90 -14.54
N THR A 790 -12.90 22.08 -14.68
CA THR A 790 -14.26 22.22 -15.20
C THR A 790 -14.39 21.77 -16.66
N LYS A 791 -13.30 21.85 -17.45
CA LYS A 791 -13.30 21.43 -18.86
C LYS A 791 -13.34 19.92 -19.02
N SER A 792 -12.65 19.19 -18.15
CA SER A 792 -12.69 17.72 -18.11
C SER A 792 -13.77 17.14 -17.19
N GLN A 793 -14.69 17.99 -16.69
CA GLN A 793 -15.74 17.62 -15.74
C GLN A 793 -15.21 16.99 -14.43
N LYS A 794 -13.95 17.30 -14.06
CA LYS A 794 -13.35 16.86 -12.81
C LYS A 794 -13.81 17.78 -11.67
N THR A 795 -14.79 17.32 -10.90
CA THR A 795 -15.44 18.07 -9.81
C THR A 795 -14.81 17.87 -8.43
N THR A 796 -13.85 16.93 -8.27
CA THR A 796 -13.11 16.74 -7.02
C THR A 796 -11.61 16.55 -7.27
N GLY A 797 -10.77 16.98 -6.33
CA GLY A 797 -9.31 16.98 -6.41
C GLY A 797 -8.63 16.98 -5.03
N PHE A 798 -7.42 17.53 -4.95
CA PHE A 798 -6.61 17.70 -3.73
C PHE A 798 -6.29 16.41 -2.97
N ARG A 799 -6.18 15.28 -3.68
CA ARG A 799 -5.82 13.97 -3.14
C ARG A 799 -4.34 13.66 -3.34
N ASN A 800 -3.83 13.95 -4.53
CA ASN A 800 -2.47 13.64 -4.97
C ASN A 800 -1.58 14.88 -5.09
N ASN A 801 -2.16 16.08 -5.11
CA ASN A 801 -1.45 17.35 -4.99
C ASN A 801 -2.20 18.23 -3.97
N PRO A 802 -1.62 18.54 -2.79
CA PRO A 802 -2.32 19.24 -1.72
C PRO A 802 -2.63 20.70 -2.05
N SER A 803 -2.00 21.26 -3.08
CA SER A 803 -2.16 22.65 -3.50
C SER A 803 -3.00 22.80 -4.79
N GLY A 804 -3.64 21.70 -5.22
CA GLY A 804 -4.54 21.69 -6.37
C GLY A 804 -3.79 21.92 -7.68
N SER A 805 -3.82 23.14 -8.21
CA SER A 805 -3.27 23.47 -9.52
C SER A 805 -1.80 23.91 -9.52
N TRP A 806 -1.16 24.11 -8.36
CA TRP A 806 0.25 24.52 -8.32
C TRP A 806 1.17 23.36 -8.71
N THR A 807 2.11 23.61 -9.62
CA THR A 807 3.07 22.61 -10.09
C THR A 807 4.43 23.24 -10.39
N TYR A 808 5.48 22.42 -10.38
CA TYR A 808 6.82 22.86 -10.80
C TYR A 808 6.83 23.32 -12.26
N HIS A 809 6.03 22.69 -13.13
CA HIS A 809 5.83 23.15 -14.50
C HIS A 809 5.45 24.64 -14.54
N LYS A 810 4.37 25.02 -13.83
CA LYS A 810 3.90 26.41 -13.79
C LYS A 810 4.93 27.35 -13.18
N TYR A 811 5.64 26.90 -12.15
CA TYR A 811 6.71 27.66 -11.52
C TYR A 811 7.84 27.97 -12.52
N PHE A 812 8.40 26.96 -13.19
CA PHE A 812 9.50 27.15 -14.13
C PHE A 812 9.08 27.89 -15.41
N SER A 813 7.88 27.65 -15.93
CA SER A 813 7.33 28.46 -17.02
C SER A 813 7.18 29.92 -16.62
N GLY A 814 6.78 30.20 -15.37
CA GLY A 814 6.73 31.56 -14.82
C GLY A 814 8.10 32.24 -14.69
N LEU A 815 9.17 31.47 -14.58
CA LEU A 815 10.56 31.97 -14.63
C LEU A 815 11.07 32.19 -16.06
N GLY A 816 10.29 31.84 -17.10
CA GLY A 816 10.67 32.02 -18.50
C GLY A 816 11.25 30.78 -19.18
N TYR A 817 11.23 29.61 -18.53
CA TYR A 817 11.62 28.36 -19.17
C TYR A 817 10.54 27.82 -20.11
N SER A 818 10.98 27.28 -21.24
CA SER A 818 10.14 26.55 -22.21
C SER A 818 10.97 25.49 -22.93
N ARG A 819 10.33 24.71 -23.81
CA ARG A 819 10.99 23.76 -24.70
C ARG A 819 10.91 24.23 -26.15
N ASP A 820 12.01 24.10 -26.88
CA ASP A 820 12.04 24.30 -28.33
C ASP A 820 11.45 23.08 -29.09
N GLU A 821 11.41 23.15 -30.42
CA GLU A 821 10.90 22.08 -31.29
C GLU A 821 11.63 20.73 -31.12
N ASN A 822 12.86 20.73 -30.58
CA ASN A 822 13.67 19.55 -30.31
C ASN A 822 13.65 19.15 -28.83
N ASN A 823 12.66 19.64 -28.07
CA ASN A 823 12.53 19.43 -26.62
C ASN A 823 13.69 19.96 -25.77
N LYS A 824 14.57 20.83 -26.29
CA LYS A 824 15.65 21.41 -25.48
C LYS A 824 15.12 22.56 -24.63
N LEU A 825 15.63 22.67 -23.41
CA LEU A 825 15.31 23.75 -22.48
C LEU A 825 15.85 25.08 -23.01
N VAL A 826 14.98 26.08 -23.13
CA VAL A 826 15.33 27.43 -23.58
C VAL A 826 14.75 28.50 -22.65
N ILE A 827 15.47 29.63 -22.54
CA ILE A 827 15.05 30.84 -21.85
C ILE A 827 15.05 31.96 -22.87
N ALA A 828 13.89 32.55 -23.14
CA ALA A 828 13.73 33.50 -24.25
C ALA A 828 14.35 34.88 -23.97
N LYS A 829 14.39 35.31 -22.70
CA LYS A 829 14.81 36.67 -22.31
C LYS A 829 16.08 36.65 -21.49
N LYS A 830 17.03 37.53 -21.83
CA LYS A 830 18.29 37.68 -21.08
C LYS A 830 18.05 38.11 -19.62
N GLU A 831 17.07 38.97 -19.38
CA GLU A 831 16.69 39.42 -18.04
C GLU A 831 16.22 38.26 -17.14
N ASP A 832 15.51 37.28 -17.70
CA ASP A 832 15.05 36.10 -16.96
C ASP A 832 16.23 35.19 -16.61
N GLN A 833 17.21 35.07 -17.51
CA GLN A 833 18.44 34.32 -17.25
C GLN A 833 19.21 34.87 -16.04
N ASP A 834 19.37 36.19 -15.94
CA ASP A 834 20.13 36.80 -14.84
C ASP A 834 19.41 36.61 -13.49
N LYS A 835 18.06 36.70 -13.47
CA LYS A 835 17.23 36.39 -12.29
C LYS A 835 17.34 34.92 -11.89
N ILE A 836 17.36 34.01 -12.86
CA ILE A 836 17.51 32.58 -12.63
C ILE A 836 18.88 32.27 -12.03
N GLU A 837 19.96 32.89 -12.52
CA GLU A 837 21.30 32.68 -11.97
C GLU A 837 21.43 33.21 -10.54
N GLU A 838 20.80 34.35 -10.21
CA GLU A 838 20.69 34.83 -8.83
C GLU A 838 19.92 33.81 -7.96
N LEU A 839 18.78 33.32 -8.44
CA LEU A 839 17.95 32.34 -7.75
C LEU A 839 18.70 31.03 -7.49
N LYS A 840 19.38 30.48 -8.50
CA LYS A 840 20.23 29.28 -8.36
C LYS A 840 21.26 29.46 -7.25
N ALA A 841 21.93 30.60 -7.22
CA ALA A 841 22.93 30.93 -6.22
C ALA A 841 22.32 31.08 -4.82
N ARG A 842 21.16 31.74 -4.71
CA ARG A 842 20.46 31.91 -3.43
C ARG A 842 19.94 30.59 -2.84
N LEU A 843 19.37 29.74 -3.69
CA LEU A 843 18.92 28.40 -3.30
C LEU A 843 20.07 27.42 -3.10
N ARG A 844 21.29 27.77 -3.55
CA ARG A 844 22.47 26.89 -3.53
C ARG A 844 22.18 25.54 -4.21
N ILE A 845 21.52 25.57 -5.36
CA ILE A 845 21.35 24.38 -6.21
C ILE A 845 22.55 24.36 -7.14
N ALA A 846 23.61 23.67 -6.69
CA ALA A 846 24.92 23.73 -7.32
C ALA A 846 24.95 22.96 -8.65
N SER A 847 25.61 23.57 -9.65
CA SER A 847 26.16 22.83 -10.79
C SER A 847 27.60 22.45 -10.40
N ASN A 848 27.86 21.17 -10.14
CA ASN A 848 29.24 20.69 -10.04
C ASN A 848 29.88 20.87 -11.42
N PRO A 849 31.00 21.63 -11.58
CA PRO A 849 31.60 21.86 -12.89
C PRO A 849 31.97 20.57 -13.63
N ASN A 850 32.27 19.50 -12.88
CA ASN A 850 32.67 18.19 -13.39
C ASN A 850 31.64 17.10 -13.07
N GLY A 851 30.42 17.47 -12.67
CA GLY A 851 29.37 16.53 -12.29
C GLY A 851 28.03 16.85 -12.95
N PRO A 852 27.00 16.04 -12.69
CA PRO A 852 25.69 16.23 -13.27
C PRO A 852 25.08 17.58 -12.90
N LYS A 853 24.32 18.14 -13.84
CA LYS A 853 23.71 19.47 -13.75
C LYS A 853 22.36 19.40 -13.04
N VAL A 854 22.39 19.55 -11.71
CA VAL A 854 21.22 19.39 -10.83
C VAL A 854 20.06 20.32 -11.17
N TRP A 855 20.31 21.61 -11.34
CA TRP A 855 19.25 22.56 -11.68
C TRP A 855 18.59 22.24 -13.01
N GLU A 856 19.40 22.02 -14.04
CA GLU A 856 18.92 21.70 -15.38
C GLU A 856 18.08 20.42 -15.37
N LYS A 857 18.47 19.42 -14.56
CA LYS A 857 17.67 18.21 -14.39
C LYS A 857 16.35 18.45 -13.66
N ILE A 858 16.34 19.28 -12.62
CA ILE A 858 15.08 19.69 -11.94
C ILE A 858 14.11 20.33 -12.95
N VAL A 859 14.61 21.25 -13.79
CA VAL A 859 13.79 21.89 -14.82
C VAL A 859 13.30 20.87 -15.86
N ASP A 860 14.17 19.98 -16.31
CA ASP A 860 13.83 18.92 -17.28
C ASP A 860 12.73 17.99 -16.74
N LEU A 861 12.83 17.56 -15.49
CA LEU A 861 11.81 16.74 -14.84
C LEU A 861 10.50 17.50 -14.61
N SER A 862 10.55 18.83 -14.52
CA SER A 862 9.37 19.66 -14.25
C SER A 862 8.58 20.05 -15.50
N LEU A 863 9.26 20.18 -16.64
CA LEU A 863 8.63 20.59 -17.90
C LEU A 863 8.33 19.40 -18.79
N MET A 864 7.08 19.34 -19.24
CA MET A 864 6.60 18.32 -20.15
C MET A 864 7.27 18.49 -21.52
N HIS A 865 7.63 17.40 -22.19
CA HIS A 865 8.06 17.38 -23.59
C HIS A 865 6.87 17.71 -24.51
N ASN A 866 7.15 18.25 -25.69
CA ASN A 866 6.11 18.66 -26.64
C ASN A 866 5.36 17.46 -27.25
N ASP A 867 6.01 16.30 -27.28
CA ASP A 867 5.53 15.04 -27.87
C ASP A 867 5.07 14.01 -26.84
N GLU A 868 5.09 14.32 -25.54
CA GLU A 868 4.68 13.40 -24.49
C GLU A 868 3.26 13.70 -23.98
N ASP A 869 2.52 12.64 -23.63
CA ASP A 869 1.28 12.78 -22.85
C ASP A 869 1.57 12.73 -21.33
N ILE A 870 0.51 12.82 -20.51
CA ILE A 870 0.66 12.81 -19.04
C ILE A 870 1.25 11.50 -18.50
N ASN A 871 1.03 10.40 -19.20
CA ASN A 871 1.48 9.06 -18.82
C ASN A 871 2.96 8.88 -19.18
N ASP A 872 3.35 9.30 -20.37
CA ASP A 872 4.75 9.36 -20.80
C ASP A 872 5.57 10.29 -19.90
N TYR A 873 5.03 11.46 -19.57
CA TYR A 873 5.63 12.37 -18.60
C TYR A 873 5.84 11.71 -17.23
N THR A 874 4.81 10.99 -16.75
CA THR A 874 4.87 10.24 -15.49
C THR A 874 5.97 9.19 -15.52
N LYS A 875 6.04 8.39 -16.59
CA LYS A 875 7.06 7.35 -16.76
C LYS A 875 8.46 7.95 -16.79
N ARG A 876 8.67 9.06 -17.51
CA ARG A 876 9.97 9.72 -17.64
C ARG A 876 10.48 10.21 -16.28
N HIS A 877 9.68 10.98 -15.54
CA HIS A 877 10.17 11.51 -14.27
C HIS A 877 10.30 10.43 -13.19
N MET A 878 9.43 9.41 -13.20
CA MET A 878 9.51 8.31 -12.25
C MET A 878 10.72 7.40 -12.50
N LYS A 879 11.13 7.17 -13.75
CA LYS A 879 12.36 6.43 -14.06
C LYS A 879 13.57 7.06 -13.38
N PHE A 880 13.76 8.36 -13.55
CA PHE A 880 14.87 9.08 -12.92
C PHE A 880 14.79 9.02 -11.39
N LEU A 881 13.61 9.31 -10.81
CA LEU A 881 13.42 9.32 -9.36
C LEU A 881 13.56 7.93 -8.71
N THR A 882 13.43 6.85 -9.50
CA THR A 882 13.60 5.46 -9.06
C THR A 882 14.96 4.85 -9.46
N SER A 883 15.91 5.70 -9.86
CA SER A 883 17.28 5.32 -10.25
C SER A 883 17.35 4.45 -11.52
N GLN A 884 16.30 4.41 -12.33
CA GLN A 884 16.26 3.73 -13.62
C GLN A 884 16.86 4.63 -14.72
N PHE A 885 18.14 4.94 -14.58
CA PHE A 885 18.85 5.90 -15.44
C PHE A 885 19.02 5.39 -16.88
N THR A 886 18.75 6.30 -17.82
CA THR A 886 19.07 6.12 -19.25
C THR A 886 20.58 6.03 -19.49
N PRO A 887 21.02 5.46 -20.63
CA PRO A 887 22.44 5.47 -21.01
C PRO A 887 23.05 6.88 -21.02
N GLU A 888 22.30 7.88 -21.46
CA GLU A 888 22.71 9.28 -21.49
C GLU A 888 22.91 9.83 -20.08
N GLU A 889 21.96 9.58 -19.17
CA GLU A 889 22.08 10.00 -17.76
C GLU A 889 23.28 9.33 -17.06
N LYS A 890 23.56 8.06 -17.37
CA LYS A 890 24.76 7.38 -16.87
C LYS A 890 26.04 8.03 -17.41
N ALA A 891 26.06 8.41 -18.68
CA ALA A 891 27.20 9.12 -19.29
C ALA A 891 27.40 10.53 -18.69
N GLU A 892 26.33 11.19 -18.25
CA GLU A 892 26.38 12.44 -17.48
C GLU A 892 26.88 12.27 -16.03
N GLY A 893 27.00 11.02 -15.56
CA GLY A 893 27.48 10.69 -14.22
C GLY A 893 26.38 10.63 -13.15
N TRP A 894 25.11 10.48 -13.53
CA TRP A 894 24.02 10.29 -12.56
C TRP A 894 24.14 8.95 -11.82
N THR A 895 23.96 9.02 -10.51
CA THR A 895 23.91 7.89 -9.58
C THR A 895 22.76 8.12 -8.60
N GLU A 896 22.32 7.08 -7.88
CA GLU A 896 21.27 7.25 -6.87
C GLU A 896 21.67 8.29 -5.82
N VAL A 897 22.94 8.29 -5.40
CA VAL A 897 23.47 9.21 -4.38
C VAL A 897 23.37 10.67 -4.82
N ASN A 898 23.80 10.99 -6.05
CA ASN A 898 23.76 12.38 -6.51
C ASN A 898 22.37 12.81 -7.02
N ALA A 899 21.47 11.85 -7.33
CA ALA A 899 20.07 12.14 -7.58
C ALA A 899 19.36 12.72 -6.33
N PHE A 900 19.87 12.47 -5.11
CA PHE A 900 19.33 13.11 -3.90
C PHE A 900 19.46 14.63 -3.92
N ALA A 901 20.47 15.18 -4.62
CA ALA A 901 20.60 16.62 -4.80
C ALA A 901 19.44 17.23 -5.61
N VAL A 902 18.83 16.46 -6.52
CA VAL A 902 17.62 16.87 -7.26
C VAL A 902 16.44 16.98 -6.29
N ILE A 903 16.30 16.03 -5.36
CA ILE A 903 15.22 16.03 -4.34
C ILE A 903 15.42 17.21 -3.37
N ALA A 904 16.64 17.42 -2.86
CA ALA A 904 16.96 18.58 -2.03
C ALA A 904 16.69 19.91 -2.76
N GLY A 905 16.96 19.97 -4.06
CA GLY A 905 16.64 21.12 -4.89
C GLY A 905 15.14 21.36 -5.02
N PHE A 906 14.33 20.32 -5.19
CA PHE A 906 12.87 20.43 -5.14
C PHE A 906 12.36 20.91 -3.78
N GLU A 907 12.91 20.40 -2.66
CA GLU A 907 12.57 20.88 -1.30
C GLU A 907 12.83 22.39 -1.13
N LYS A 908 13.95 22.88 -1.65
CA LYS A 908 14.27 24.32 -1.64
C LYS A 908 13.28 25.14 -2.45
N ILE A 909 12.80 24.61 -3.58
CA ILE A 909 11.76 25.26 -4.41
C ILE A 909 10.39 25.24 -3.70
N VAL A 910 10.04 24.13 -3.04
CA VAL A 910 8.82 24.04 -2.23
C VAL A 910 8.86 25.10 -1.11
N ARG A 911 9.98 25.26 -0.42
CA ARG A 911 10.13 26.32 0.58
C ARG A 911 10.05 27.72 -0.01
N GLU A 912 10.73 27.95 -1.13
CA GLU A 912 10.73 29.25 -1.83
C GLU A 912 9.34 29.71 -2.25
N THR A 913 8.46 28.75 -2.58
CA THR A 913 7.12 29.02 -3.11
C THR A 913 5.99 28.79 -2.10
N ALA A 914 6.30 28.17 -0.96
CA ALA A 914 5.42 27.83 0.14
C ALA A 914 4.02 27.33 -0.29
N PRO A 915 3.89 26.30 -1.15
CA PRO A 915 2.60 25.70 -1.48
C PRO A 915 2.04 24.89 -0.29
N VAL A 916 2.94 24.43 0.58
CA VAL A 916 2.70 23.76 1.85
C VAL A 916 3.68 24.30 2.91
N ILE A 917 3.31 24.17 4.18
CA ILE A 917 4.13 24.52 5.35
C ILE A 917 4.24 23.29 6.23
N PRO A 918 5.35 22.52 6.16
CA PRO A 918 5.60 21.40 7.04
C PRO A 918 5.62 21.85 8.50
N LEU A 919 5.13 21.01 9.41
CA LEU A 919 5.02 21.31 10.85
C LEU A 919 5.68 20.23 11.71
N MET A 920 5.42 18.97 11.40
CA MET A 920 5.98 17.79 12.09
C MET A 920 5.97 16.58 11.16
N GLU A 921 6.81 15.60 11.46
CA GLU A 921 6.99 14.38 10.65
C GLU A 921 6.59 13.09 11.40
N VAL A 922 6.12 13.22 12.64
CA VAL A 922 5.93 12.08 13.54
C VAL A 922 4.91 12.41 14.63
N ASP A 923 3.85 11.61 14.73
CA ASP A 923 3.02 11.52 15.94
C ASP A 923 3.82 10.76 17.01
N THR A 924 4.60 11.45 17.83
CA THR A 924 5.26 10.79 18.96
C THR A 924 4.33 10.81 20.16
N TYR A 925 3.97 9.63 20.67
CA TYR A 925 3.04 9.50 21.79
C TYR A 925 3.50 8.47 22.81
N TRP A 926 2.98 8.61 24.02
CA TRP A 926 3.16 7.62 25.09
C TRP A 926 2.04 6.59 25.05
N GLU A 927 2.41 5.34 25.25
CA GLU A 927 1.48 4.23 25.41
C GLU A 927 1.87 3.40 26.64
N ILE A 928 0.90 2.63 27.13
CA ILE A 928 1.13 1.58 28.12
C ILE A 928 0.69 0.25 27.54
N SER A 929 1.53 -0.77 27.65
CA SER A 929 1.22 -2.11 27.14
C SER A 929 1.74 -3.19 28.09
N ARG A 930 0.84 -4.09 28.48
CA ARG A 930 1.11 -5.37 29.15
C ARG A 930 1.16 -6.54 28.16
N VAL A 931 1.08 -6.26 26.86
CA VAL A 931 0.99 -7.29 25.82
C VAL A 931 2.38 -7.77 25.47
N ASN A 932 2.56 -9.09 25.50
CA ASN A 932 3.78 -9.76 25.06
C ASN A 932 3.44 -10.70 23.90
N GLY A 933 4.47 -11.13 23.15
CA GLY A 933 4.33 -11.95 21.96
C GLY A 933 3.81 -11.22 20.72
N ALA A 934 3.51 -9.92 20.80
CA ALA A 934 3.34 -9.06 19.63
C ALA A 934 4.52 -8.09 19.55
N SER A 935 5.12 -7.94 18.37
CA SER A 935 6.20 -6.97 18.11
C SER A 935 5.68 -5.53 18.00
N SER A 936 4.42 -5.36 17.62
CA SER A 936 3.71 -4.08 17.54
C SER A 936 2.21 -4.29 17.75
N LEU A 937 1.51 -3.25 18.20
CA LEU A 937 0.04 -3.20 18.31
C LEU A 937 -0.60 -2.25 17.29
N PHE A 938 0.18 -1.80 16.29
CA PHE A 938 -0.34 -1.04 15.16
C PHE A 938 -1.32 -1.87 14.33
N THR A 939 -0.93 -3.12 14.03
CA THR A 939 -1.81 -4.17 13.51
C THR A 939 -1.87 -5.33 14.50
N TYR A 940 -3.01 -6.00 14.56
CA TYR A 940 -3.26 -7.12 15.45
C TYR A 940 -2.94 -8.41 14.70
N ALA A 941 -1.68 -8.84 14.79
CA ALA A 941 -1.24 -10.20 14.50
C ALA A 941 -1.13 -10.98 15.82
N LEU A 942 -2.26 -11.44 16.35
CA LEU A 942 -2.38 -11.83 17.76
C LEU A 942 -2.12 -13.31 18.04
N GLN A 943 -1.61 -14.08 17.06
CA GLN A 943 -1.33 -15.52 17.23
C GLN A 943 -0.54 -15.80 18.52
N TYR A 944 0.48 -15.00 18.79
CA TYR A 944 1.38 -15.17 19.91
C TYR A 944 1.07 -14.20 21.06
N ALA A 945 0.06 -13.35 20.95
CA ALA A 945 -0.18 -12.27 21.90
C ALA A 945 -0.85 -12.77 23.20
N TYR A 946 -0.40 -12.25 24.35
CA TYR A 946 -0.99 -12.50 25.67
C TYR A 946 -0.70 -11.36 26.66
N ASP A 947 -1.46 -11.27 27.76
CA ASP A 947 -1.20 -10.34 28.87
C ASP A 947 -0.18 -10.96 29.85
N VAL A 948 0.95 -10.30 30.08
CA VAL A 948 2.03 -10.82 30.95
C VAL A 948 1.65 -10.98 32.42
N LEU A 949 0.62 -10.27 32.89
CA LEU A 949 0.14 -10.42 34.26
C LEU A 949 -0.79 -11.63 34.42
N ASN A 950 -1.36 -12.12 33.32
CA ASN A 950 -2.29 -13.25 33.30
C ASN A 950 -1.96 -14.19 32.12
N PRO A 951 -0.77 -14.81 32.09
CA PRO A 951 -0.37 -15.66 30.98
C PRO A 951 -1.31 -16.88 30.86
N PRO A 952 -1.81 -17.22 29.66
CA PRO A 952 -2.76 -18.31 29.47
C PRO A 952 -2.12 -19.71 29.60
N ARG A 953 -0.78 -19.78 29.68
CA ARG A 953 -0.02 -21.03 29.82
C ARG A 953 1.13 -20.87 30.82
N PRO A 954 1.44 -21.90 31.62
CA PRO A 954 2.64 -21.91 32.45
C PRO A 954 3.92 -21.77 31.61
N GLY A 955 4.94 -21.10 32.15
CA GLY A 955 6.26 -20.97 31.52
C GLY A 955 6.41 -19.81 30.53
N LEU A 956 5.36 -19.06 30.25
CA LEU A 956 5.45 -17.83 29.46
C LEU A 956 6.14 -16.69 30.25
N PRO A 957 7.02 -15.89 29.62
CA PRO A 957 7.64 -14.74 30.26
C PRO A 957 6.64 -13.71 30.80
N THR A 958 6.82 -13.28 32.05
CA THR A 958 6.02 -12.24 32.70
C THR A 958 6.64 -10.84 32.62
N ILE A 959 7.80 -10.73 31.98
CA ILE A 959 8.50 -9.47 31.72
C ILE A 959 8.45 -9.21 30.22
N ILE A 960 8.05 -8.00 29.85
CA ILE A 960 8.12 -7.51 28.47
C ILE A 960 9.56 -7.09 28.23
N LYS A 961 10.26 -7.81 27.37
CA LYS A 961 11.60 -7.46 26.89
C LYS A 961 11.54 -7.25 25.39
#